data_AF-A0A9X4LEC4-F1
#
_entry.id   AF-A0A9X4LEC4-F1
#
_cell.length_a   1.000
_cell.length_b   1.000
_cell.length_c   1.000
_cell.angle_alpha   90.00
_cell.angle_beta   90.00
_cell.angle_gamma   90.00
#
_symmetry.space_group_name_H-M   'P 1'
#
loop_
_entity.id
_entity.type
_entity.pdbx_description
1 polymer ?
#
loop_
_entity_poly.entity_id
_entity_poly.type
_entity_poly.pdbx_seq_one_letter_code
_entity_poly.pdbx_strand_id
1 'polypeptide(L)'
;MNTDLTNPDSCARLATFYRRTLVEDVMPFWLKHGLDHEHGGMMTCLDRDGSLLDTDKSVWFQGRAGWMFSTLYNTIEPRPEWLDAARSCVEFSRKHCHREDGKMWFSVTREGAPLRMRRYVFSEAFAAISYAAYAKATGDAGAAEDAAKAFATYLRYNFQPGVMPPKFEPTRPAKGVGGLMIGIVTAQELRANLGDIEISGKTCSAWIDAFIAEIERDFLKPEHEAMMETVAPDGGVIDHIDGRTLNPGHAIEAAWFIMHEGEFRQDRRLVEVGCKILDWMWARGWDSEHGGILYFTDLRGLPPQEYWQDMKFWWPHCEAIIATLLAWKLTGEARYAAMHAQVHDWSFAHFPDREHGEWYGWLHRDGTPAQRAKGNLFKGPFHLPRALWYCVRALSPETPAASLSCLPNVPDEHGFAGAFAGVHRGRLLAAGGANFPDGVMPWHGGKKVWHDRVFALDLEKPEAAWSEVGRLPAPNGYGVSLTAPEGVLHIGGGDAARNFSEVTLLTLDAEGSAAFRALPPLPVPLAQMCGALVGRVAHIVGGVETPTANTASNQHWSLDLDALDRGWREEPALPAAGRVLAVAAAVDGAFFVMAGCSLAPDAKGGVARSYLRDAWKFADGAWTRLADLPRAAVAAASPAPVAEGSLFVVSGDDGSRLGLASPDDHPGFTKEILRYDTAADRWSRAGELGVPAPVTLAVAPWRDGCIFFNGEVRPGVRSPQVFVFQPRC
;
A
#
# COMPACT_ATOMS: atom_id res chain seq x y z
N MET A 1 -16.48 25.13 -4.31
CA MET A 1 -16.40 23.72 -4.75
C MET A 1 -17.51 22.99 -4.00
N ASN A 2 -18.32 22.14 -4.64
CA ASN A 2 -19.32 21.35 -3.89
C ASN A 2 -18.60 20.22 -3.15
N THR A 3 -18.68 20.19 -1.82
CA THR A 3 -17.96 19.29 -0.89
C THR A 3 -18.83 18.19 -0.30
N ASP A 4 -19.89 17.84 -1.01
CA ASP A 4 -20.76 16.69 -0.70
C ASP A 4 -20.02 15.35 -0.81
N LEU A 5 -19.55 14.83 0.33
CA LEU A 5 -18.91 13.51 0.40
C LEU A 5 -19.84 12.35 -0.02
N THR A 6 -21.16 12.53 -0.03
CA THR A 6 -22.09 11.47 -0.44
C THR A 6 -22.14 11.29 -1.97
N ASN A 7 -21.55 12.23 -2.71
CA ASN A 7 -21.47 12.20 -4.17
C ASN A 7 -20.06 11.73 -4.63
N PRO A 8 -19.94 10.60 -5.35
CA PRO A 8 -18.66 10.10 -5.84
C PRO A 8 -17.87 11.08 -6.72
N ASP A 9 -18.55 11.86 -7.58
CA ASP A 9 -17.89 12.86 -8.43
C ASP A 9 -17.37 14.04 -7.59
N SER A 10 -18.07 14.39 -6.51
CA SER A 10 -17.56 15.38 -5.54
C SER A 10 -16.31 14.86 -4.84
N CYS A 11 -16.33 13.61 -4.37
CA CYS A 11 -15.15 12.96 -3.76
C CYS A 11 -13.94 12.96 -4.70
N ALA A 12 -14.12 12.59 -5.97
CA ALA A 12 -13.05 12.59 -6.96
C ALA A 12 -12.48 14.01 -7.23
N ARG A 13 -13.36 15.02 -7.30
CA ARG A 13 -12.93 16.42 -7.43
C ARG A 13 -12.19 16.92 -6.19
N LEU A 14 -12.65 16.55 -4.99
CA LEU A 14 -11.98 16.87 -3.73
C LEU A 14 -10.61 16.21 -3.64
N ALA A 15 -10.49 14.92 -3.96
CA ALA A 15 -9.20 14.23 -4.02
C ALA A 15 -8.22 14.93 -4.98
N THR A 16 -8.70 15.30 -6.17
CA THR A 16 -7.91 16.07 -7.15
C THR A 16 -7.50 17.43 -6.59
N PHE A 17 -8.41 18.13 -5.92
CA PHE A 17 -8.15 19.43 -5.30
C PHE A 17 -7.07 19.33 -4.22
N TYR A 18 -7.22 18.42 -3.26
CA TYR A 18 -6.26 18.21 -2.19
C TYR A 18 -4.88 17.82 -2.74
N ARG A 19 -4.84 16.93 -3.74
CA ARG A 19 -3.57 16.52 -4.39
C ARG A 19 -2.90 17.71 -5.04
N ARG A 20 -3.66 18.50 -5.81
CA ARG A 20 -3.15 19.68 -6.50
C ARG A 20 -2.60 20.71 -5.50
N THR A 21 -3.37 21.05 -4.46
CA THR A 21 -2.93 21.98 -3.42
C THR A 21 -1.67 21.48 -2.70
N LEU A 22 -1.56 20.17 -2.46
CA LEU A 22 -0.38 19.59 -1.84
C LEU A 22 0.86 19.70 -2.75
N VAL A 23 0.78 19.21 -3.98
CA VAL A 23 1.95 19.01 -4.85
C VAL A 23 2.32 20.23 -5.70
N GLU A 24 1.38 21.13 -5.96
CA GLU A 24 1.60 22.31 -6.82
C GLU A 24 1.70 23.62 -6.03
N ASP A 25 1.29 23.65 -4.77
CA ASP A 25 1.27 24.87 -3.94
C ASP A 25 2.08 24.68 -2.64
N VAL A 26 1.58 23.86 -1.70
CA VAL A 26 2.13 23.78 -0.34
C VAL A 26 3.56 23.22 -0.31
N MET A 27 3.81 22.06 -0.91
CA MET A 27 5.15 21.46 -0.86
C MET A 27 6.19 22.25 -1.66
N PRO A 28 5.88 22.79 -2.86
CA PRO A 28 6.77 23.71 -3.56
C PRO A 28 7.15 24.95 -2.75
N PHE A 29 6.22 25.54 -1.98
CA PHE A 29 6.52 26.67 -1.09
C PHE A 29 7.62 26.29 -0.09
N TRP A 30 7.47 25.16 0.60
CA TRP A 30 8.43 24.72 1.61
C TRP A 30 9.78 24.27 1.04
N LEU A 31 9.79 23.63 -0.14
CA LEU A 31 11.02 23.30 -0.84
C LEU A 31 11.80 24.55 -1.26
N LYS A 32 11.10 25.58 -1.74
CA LYS A 32 11.73 26.80 -2.24
C LYS A 32 12.21 27.73 -1.11
N HIS A 33 11.40 27.88 -0.07
CA HIS A 33 11.60 28.93 0.93
C HIS A 33 12.10 28.40 2.27
N GLY A 34 11.76 27.15 2.63
CA GLY A 34 12.09 26.59 3.92
C GLY A 34 13.36 25.71 3.92
N LEU A 35 13.65 25.01 2.84
CA LEU A 35 14.80 24.10 2.79
C LEU A 35 16.12 24.89 2.81
N ASP A 36 16.99 24.61 3.79
CA ASP A 36 18.31 25.25 3.87
C ASP A 36 19.33 24.46 3.07
N HIS A 37 19.64 24.94 1.86
CA HIS A 37 20.61 24.32 0.97
C HIS A 37 22.07 24.49 1.41
N GLU A 38 22.35 25.41 2.35
CA GLU A 38 23.72 25.72 2.80
C GLU A 38 24.12 24.89 4.03
N HIS A 39 23.25 24.84 5.05
CA HIS A 39 23.54 24.13 6.30
C HIS A 39 22.72 22.85 6.48
N GLY A 40 21.82 22.53 5.55
CA GLY A 40 20.89 21.41 5.67
C GLY A 40 19.74 21.69 6.64
N GLY A 41 18.71 20.84 6.60
CA GLY A 41 17.51 20.97 7.42
C GLY A 41 16.51 22.02 6.94
N MET A 42 15.51 22.28 7.78
CA MET A 42 14.34 23.12 7.48
C MET A 42 14.32 24.39 8.32
N MET A 43 14.22 25.55 7.68
CA MET A 43 13.93 26.85 8.27
C MET A 43 12.43 27.12 8.18
N THR A 44 11.80 27.41 9.31
CA THR A 44 10.34 27.57 9.36
C THR A 44 9.87 28.99 9.64
N CYS A 45 10.74 29.89 10.09
CA CYS A 45 10.39 31.29 10.35
C CYS A 45 10.36 32.08 9.04
N LEU A 46 9.23 31.97 8.32
CA LEU A 46 9.04 32.57 7.00
C LEU A 46 7.91 33.62 7.04
N ASP A 47 8.16 34.78 6.43
CA ASP A 47 7.16 35.82 6.22
C ASP A 47 6.14 35.37 5.15
N ARG A 48 5.14 36.23 4.89
CA ARG A 48 4.05 36.00 3.94
C ARG A 48 4.56 35.56 2.56
N ASP A 49 5.59 36.23 2.04
CA ASP A 49 6.16 36.00 0.72
C ASP A 49 7.21 34.87 0.68
N GLY A 50 7.45 34.22 1.84
CA GLY A 50 8.47 33.20 1.99
C GLY A 50 9.88 33.73 2.24
N SER A 51 10.06 35.04 2.48
CA SER A 51 11.33 35.57 2.99
C SER A 51 11.60 35.11 4.43
N LEU A 52 12.87 34.93 4.78
CA LEU A 52 13.26 34.50 6.12
C LEU A 52 13.09 35.63 7.13
N LEU A 53 12.36 35.35 8.21
CA LEU A 53 12.22 36.22 9.37
C LEU A 53 13.28 35.93 10.44
N ASP A 54 13.64 34.65 10.58
CA ASP A 54 14.63 34.16 11.54
C ASP A 54 15.29 32.89 10.98
N THR A 55 16.50 32.59 11.42
CA THR A 55 17.32 31.47 10.92
C THR A 55 17.47 30.33 11.92
N ASP A 56 16.99 30.49 13.15
CA ASP A 56 16.95 29.42 14.14
C ASP A 56 16.06 28.27 13.66
N LYS A 57 16.56 27.04 13.81
CA LYS A 57 15.87 25.83 13.38
C LYS A 57 15.10 25.21 14.52
N SER A 58 13.81 25.03 14.30
CA SER A 58 12.95 24.22 15.17
C SER A 58 13.30 22.73 14.97
N VAL A 59 13.70 22.06 16.04
CA VAL A 59 14.03 20.62 15.99
C VAL A 59 12.80 19.80 15.67
N TRP A 60 11.61 20.24 16.12
CA TRP A 60 10.34 19.61 15.77
C TRP A 60 10.11 19.56 14.27
N PHE A 61 10.46 20.63 13.56
CA PHE A 61 10.29 20.68 12.11
C PHE A 61 11.41 20.00 11.33
N GLN A 62 12.53 19.65 11.95
CA GLN A 62 13.45 18.70 11.32
C GLN A 62 12.78 17.32 11.24
N GLY A 63 12.18 16.87 12.33
CA GLY A 63 11.44 15.60 12.35
C GLY A 63 10.16 15.65 11.50
N ARG A 64 9.31 16.67 11.70
CA ARG A 64 8.04 16.78 10.98
C ARG A 64 8.20 16.96 9.47
N ALA A 65 9.15 17.79 9.02
CA ALA A 65 9.42 17.97 7.60
C ALA A 65 10.05 16.71 7.00
N GLY A 66 11.03 16.11 7.68
CA GLY A 66 11.66 14.87 7.24
C GLY A 66 10.65 13.75 7.06
N TRP A 67 9.74 13.57 8.04
CA TRP A 67 8.60 12.67 7.90
C TRP A 67 7.71 13.03 6.72
N MET A 68 7.31 14.30 6.57
CA MET A 68 6.38 14.71 5.51
C MET A 68 6.95 14.38 4.12
N PHE A 69 8.21 14.72 3.86
CA PHE A 69 8.85 14.43 2.57
C PHE A 69 9.05 12.93 2.33
N SER A 70 9.48 12.16 3.33
CA SER A 70 9.59 10.70 3.23
C SER A 70 8.24 10.04 2.97
N THR A 71 7.19 10.48 3.67
CA THR A 71 5.84 9.95 3.50
C THR A 71 5.29 10.24 2.11
N LEU A 72 5.51 11.45 1.57
CA LEU A 72 5.11 11.76 0.19
C LEU A 72 5.86 10.91 -0.84
N TYR A 73 7.17 10.73 -0.65
CA TYR A 73 7.97 9.84 -1.50
C TYR A 73 7.43 8.40 -1.49
N ASN A 74 7.11 7.89 -0.30
CA ASN A 74 6.63 6.51 -0.11
C ASN A 74 5.21 6.27 -0.63
N THR A 75 4.34 7.30 -0.67
CA THR A 75 2.89 7.08 -0.81
C THR A 75 2.20 7.88 -1.91
N ILE A 76 2.81 8.96 -2.41
CA ILE A 76 2.23 9.76 -3.51
C ILE A 76 3.00 9.50 -4.80
N GLU A 77 4.32 9.73 -4.80
CA GLU A 77 5.21 9.47 -5.93
C GLU A 77 6.68 9.59 -5.51
N PRO A 78 7.59 8.74 -6.04
CA PRO A 78 8.99 8.70 -5.64
C PRO A 78 9.82 9.83 -6.30
N ARG A 79 9.50 11.08 -5.97
CA ARG A 79 10.21 12.27 -6.47
C ARG A 79 11.58 12.47 -5.80
N PRO A 80 12.68 12.58 -6.57
CA PRO A 80 14.02 12.77 -6.00
C PRO A 80 14.13 13.97 -5.07
N GLU A 81 13.49 15.10 -5.41
CA GLU A 81 13.55 16.32 -4.61
C GLU A 81 12.95 16.16 -3.20
N TRP A 82 11.95 15.28 -3.04
CA TRP A 82 11.39 14.96 -1.72
C TRP A 82 12.35 14.08 -0.93
N LEU A 83 12.96 13.08 -1.57
CA LEU A 83 13.92 12.23 -0.89
C LEU A 83 15.16 13.02 -0.43
N ASP A 84 15.62 13.97 -1.23
CA ASP A 84 16.75 14.85 -0.89
C ASP A 84 16.40 15.81 0.25
N ALA A 85 15.19 16.38 0.26
CA ALA A 85 14.72 17.21 1.36
C ALA A 85 14.57 16.41 2.67
N ALA A 86 14.06 15.18 2.59
CA ALA A 86 13.98 14.27 3.73
C ALA A 86 15.37 13.92 4.28
N ARG A 87 16.30 13.56 3.40
CA ARG A 87 17.71 13.29 3.74
C ARG A 87 18.34 14.50 4.44
N SER A 88 18.15 15.70 3.92
CA SER A 88 18.66 16.94 4.51
C SER A 88 18.18 17.13 5.95
N CYS A 89 16.90 16.89 6.22
CA CYS A 89 16.34 16.98 7.57
C CYS A 89 16.87 15.89 8.51
N VAL A 90 16.95 14.65 8.04
CA VAL A 90 17.44 13.49 8.81
C VAL A 90 18.90 13.67 9.22
N GLU A 91 19.76 14.02 8.26
CA GLU A 91 21.20 14.21 8.50
C GLU A 91 21.47 15.43 9.39
N PHE A 92 20.75 16.53 9.19
CA PHE A 92 20.83 17.68 10.09
C PHE A 92 20.42 17.30 11.52
N SER A 93 19.33 16.54 11.66
CA SER A 93 18.86 16.06 12.96
C SER A 93 19.91 15.18 13.66
N ARG A 94 20.44 14.17 12.96
CA ARG A 94 21.49 13.26 13.46
C ARG A 94 22.71 14.03 13.98
N LYS A 95 23.15 15.03 13.23
CA LYS A 95 24.38 15.77 13.51
C LYS A 95 24.23 16.81 14.63
N HIS A 96 23.07 17.45 14.76
CA HIS A 96 22.95 18.69 15.54
C HIS A 96 21.89 18.68 16.64
N CYS A 97 20.88 17.80 16.56
CA CYS A 97 19.68 17.95 17.39
C CYS A 97 19.72 17.16 18.70
N HIS A 98 20.69 16.26 18.87
CA HIS A 98 20.80 15.35 20.02
C HIS A 98 21.81 15.85 21.06
N ARG A 99 21.53 15.60 22.34
CA ARG A 99 22.51 15.62 23.42
C ARG A 99 23.15 14.26 23.58
N GLU A 100 24.26 14.23 24.32
CA GLU A 100 24.97 13.00 24.66
C GLU A 100 24.10 12.00 25.44
N ASP A 101 23.13 12.47 26.23
CA ASP A 101 22.17 11.63 26.96
C ASP A 101 20.98 11.16 26.11
N GLY A 102 20.99 11.45 24.80
CA GLY A 102 19.95 11.10 23.84
C GLY A 102 18.75 12.05 23.82
N LYS A 103 18.64 12.99 24.77
CA LYS A 103 17.57 14.01 24.76
C LYS A 103 17.80 15.01 23.62
N MET A 104 16.74 15.47 22.99
CA MET A 104 16.83 16.40 21.87
C MET A 104 16.57 17.83 22.28
N TRP A 105 17.25 18.78 21.63
CA TRP A 105 16.99 20.20 21.78
C TRP A 105 15.59 20.57 21.24
N PHE A 106 15.07 21.72 21.64
CA PHE A 106 13.87 22.31 21.05
C PHE A 106 14.20 23.19 19.83
N SER A 107 15.27 23.98 19.95
CA SER A 107 15.77 24.80 18.85
C SER A 107 17.29 24.89 18.87
N VAL A 108 17.86 25.07 17.68
CA VAL A 108 19.29 25.22 17.40
C VAL A 108 19.48 26.40 16.44
N THR A 109 20.69 26.97 16.36
CA THR A 109 21.01 27.99 15.35
C THR A 109 20.90 27.40 13.95
N ARG A 110 20.99 28.24 12.91
CA ARG A 110 21.03 27.78 11.52
C ARG A 110 22.09 26.70 11.27
N GLU A 111 23.28 26.86 11.87
CA GLU A 111 24.42 25.94 11.73
C GLU A 111 24.33 24.72 12.67
N GLY A 112 23.32 24.70 13.55
CA GLY A 112 23.07 23.59 14.46
C GLY A 112 23.70 23.71 15.85
N ALA A 113 24.07 24.91 16.29
CA ALA A 113 24.50 25.11 17.68
C ALA A 113 23.29 25.11 18.62
N PRO A 114 23.34 24.46 19.79
CA PRO A 114 22.18 24.32 20.67
C PRO A 114 21.77 25.65 21.30
N LEU A 115 20.47 25.95 21.29
CA LEU A 115 19.93 27.21 21.85
C LEU A 115 19.00 26.99 23.02
N ARG A 116 18.01 26.10 22.86
CA ARG A 116 16.97 25.92 23.87
C ARG A 116 16.61 24.46 24.07
N MET A 117 16.59 24.04 25.32
CA MET A 117 15.98 22.80 25.77
C MET A 117 14.57 23.09 26.28
N ARG A 118 13.64 22.15 26.10
CA ARG A 118 12.34 22.19 26.76
C ARG A 118 12.15 20.99 27.68
N ARG A 119 11.20 21.13 28.60
CA ARG A 119 10.81 20.06 29.52
C ARG A 119 10.32 18.85 28.73
N TYR A 120 9.25 19.00 27.95
CA TYR A 120 8.66 17.92 27.15
C TYR A 120 9.56 17.42 26.01
N VAL A 121 9.32 16.19 25.56
CA VAL A 121 10.16 15.43 24.62
C VAL A 121 9.49 15.17 23.27
N PHE A 122 8.78 16.16 22.72
CA PHE A 122 8.16 16.00 21.40
C PHE A 122 9.18 16.04 20.24
N SER A 123 10.38 16.57 20.46
CA SER A 123 11.45 16.54 19.44
C SER A 123 11.81 15.10 19.08
N GLU A 124 11.88 14.24 20.10
CA GLU A 124 12.21 12.83 20.01
C GLU A 124 11.12 12.05 19.27
N ALA A 125 9.84 12.33 19.57
CA ALA A 125 8.72 11.72 18.84
C ALA A 125 8.76 12.07 17.35
N PHE A 126 8.96 13.35 17.01
CA PHE A 126 9.00 13.77 15.60
C PHE A 126 10.25 13.27 14.88
N ALA A 127 11.38 13.16 15.57
CA ALA A 127 12.57 12.51 15.01
C ALA A 127 12.31 11.02 14.74
N ALA A 128 11.65 10.31 15.67
CA ALA A 128 11.33 8.90 15.52
C ALA A 128 10.51 8.62 14.26
N ILE A 129 9.42 9.36 14.04
CA ILE A 129 8.58 9.19 12.84
C ILE A 129 9.37 9.55 11.56
N SER A 130 10.22 10.57 11.61
CA SER A 130 11.05 10.97 10.46
C SER A 130 12.03 9.87 10.07
N TYR A 131 12.74 9.32 11.04
CA TYR A 131 13.73 8.27 10.81
C TYR A 131 13.06 6.99 10.31
N ALA A 132 11.88 6.64 10.87
CA ALA A 132 11.12 5.47 10.43
C ALA A 132 10.67 5.60 8.96
N ALA A 133 10.03 6.72 8.59
CA ALA A 133 9.58 6.95 7.22
C ALA A 133 10.76 7.02 6.22
N TYR A 134 11.89 7.61 6.64
CA TYR A 134 13.11 7.67 5.83
C TYR A 134 13.77 6.30 5.63
N ALA A 135 13.80 5.47 6.67
CA ALA A 135 14.29 4.09 6.59
C ALA A 135 13.48 3.28 5.56
N LYS A 136 12.14 3.40 5.58
CA LYS A 136 11.29 2.76 4.56
C LYS A 136 11.58 3.26 3.14
N ALA A 137 11.81 4.56 2.98
CA ALA A 137 12.09 5.18 1.69
C ALA A 137 13.44 4.75 1.07
N THR A 138 14.40 4.34 1.89
CA THR A 138 15.80 4.17 1.46
C THR A 138 16.39 2.78 1.72
N GLY A 139 15.79 1.99 2.61
CA GLY A 139 16.41 0.80 3.17
C GLY A 139 17.53 1.07 4.18
N ASP A 140 17.68 2.30 4.69
CA ASP A 140 18.69 2.65 5.70
C ASP A 140 18.37 2.01 7.06
N ALA A 141 19.06 0.89 7.36
CA ALA A 141 18.94 0.20 8.64
C ALA A 141 19.36 1.06 9.85
N GLY A 142 20.32 1.98 9.67
CA GLY A 142 20.71 2.92 10.71
C GLY A 142 19.59 3.89 11.05
N ALA A 143 18.81 4.33 10.05
CA ALA A 143 17.62 5.16 10.29
C ALA A 143 16.54 4.40 11.06
N ALA A 144 16.35 3.10 10.78
CA ALA A 144 15.43 2.27 11.57
C ALA A 144 15.85 2.17 13.04
N GLU A 145 17.15 2.00 13.32
CA GLU A 145 17.68 2.02 14.69
C GLU A 145 17.51 3.38 15.37
N ASP A 146 17.78 4.48 14.66
CA ASP A 146 17.63 5.83 15.18
C ASP A 146 16.17 6.13 15.54
N ALA A 147 15.22 5.63 14.75
CA ALA A 147 13.79 5.73 15.04
C ALA A 147 13.44 5.06 16.38
N ALA A 148 13.91 3.82 16.57
CA ALA A 148 13.68 3.07 17.81
C ALA A 148 14.34 3.74 19.02
N LYS A 149 15.57 4.24 18.88
CA LYS A 149 16.30 4.99 19.93
C LYS A 149 15.56 6.26 20.32
N ALA A 150 15.12 7.05 19.35
CA ALA A 150 14.37 8.29 19.60
C ALA A 150 13.04 8.00 20.32
N PHE A 151 12.30 6.97 19.92
CA PHE A 151 11.07 6.59 20.61
C PHE A 151 11.33 6.03 22.02
N ALA A 152 12.41 5.27 22.22
CA ALA A 152 12.80 4.83 23.56
C ALA A 152 13.10 6.02 24.49
N THR A 153 13.80 7.05 23.98
CA THR A 153 14.04 8.30 24.73
C THR A 153 12.73 9.01 25.06
N TYR A 154 11.81 9.12 24.08
CA TYR A 154 10.47 9.67 24.29
C TYR A 154 9.74 8.97 25.44
N LEU A 155 9.71 7.64 25.43
CA LEU A 155 9.03 6.82 26.42
C LEU A 155 9.66 6.99 27.81
N ARG A 156 10.99 6.94 27.88
CA ARG A 156 11.75 7.13 29.12
C ARG A 156 11.43 8.47 29.77
N TYR A 157 11.50 9.57 29.03
CA TYR A 157 11.30 10.89 29.62
C TYR A 157 9.84 11.21 29.92
N ASN A 158 8.85 10.71 29.16
CA ASN A 158 7.45 10.98 29.46
C ASN A 158 6.87 10.08 30.56
N PHE A 159 7.25 8.80 30.60
CA PHE A 159 6.50 7.80 31.35
C PHE A 159 7.31 7.09 32.44
N GLN A 160 8.65 7.17 32.42
CA GLN A 160 9.44 6.62 33.52
C GLN A 160 9.41 7.58 34.72
N PRO A 161 8.92 7.13 35.90
CA PRO A 161 8.86 7.98 37.08
C PRO A 161 10.24 8.52 37.48
N GLY A 162 10.29 9.80 37.87
CA GLY A 162 11.50 10.46 38.36
C GLY A 162 12.51 10.91 37.30
N VAL A 163 12.31 10.59 36.01
CA VAL A 163 13.22 11.01 34.94
C VAL A 163 12.98 12.47 34.54
N MET A 164 11.72 12.87 34.36
CA MET A 164 11.36 14.26 34.05
C MET A 164 10.93 15.02 35.31
N PRO A 165 11.52 16.18 35.60
CA PRO A 165 11.01 17.06 36.65
C PRO A 165 9.51 17.36 36.42
N PRO A 166 8.64 17.30 37.45
CA PRO A 166 7.24 17.67 37.31
C PRO A 166 7.05 19.09 36.75
N LYS A 167 5.97 19.31 35.98
CA LYS A 167 5.61 20.66 35.48
C LYS A 167 5.08 21.53 36.62
N PHE A 168 4.35 20.90 37.53
CA PHE A 168 3.67 21.54 38.65
C PHE A 168 4.28 21.05 39.96
N GLU A 169 4.28 21.93 40.96
CA GLU A 169 4.68 21.59 42.32
C GLU A 169 3.74 20.55 42.94
N PRO A 170 4.21 19.74 43.91
CA PRO A 170 3.42 18.68 44.56
C PRO A 170 2.13 19.16 45.24
N THR A 171 1.98 20.46 45.49
CA THR A 171 0.77 21.06 46.05
C THR A 171 -0.47 20.87 45.16
N ARG A 172 -0.28 20.80 43.83
CA ARG A 172 -1.35 20.51 42.87
C ARG A 172 -0.78 19.64 41.74
N PRO A 173 -0.60 18.34 41.98
CA PRO A 173 -0.05 17.46 40.97
C PRO A 173 -1.05 17.34 39.83
N ALA A 174 -0.54 17.33 38.60
CA ALA A 174 -1.36 17.20 37.41
C ALA A 174 -0.58 16.51 36.29
N LYS A 175 -1.31 15.83 35.42
CA LYS A 175 -0.78 15.19 34.20
C LYS A 175 -1.58 15.65 32.99
N GLY A 176 -0.91 15.70 31.84
CA GLY A 176 -1.47 16.18 30.58
C GLY A 176 -1.56 15.08 29.54
N VAL A 177 -2.52 15.22 28.63
CA VAL A 177 -2.86 14.18 27.65
C VAL A 177 -1.89 14.08 26.47
N GLY A 178 -1.17 15.17 26.16
CA GLY A 178 -0.35 15.26 24.95
C GLY A 178 0.74 14.19 24.82
N GLY A 179 1.33 13.72 25.93
CA GLY A 179 2.30 12.62 25.89
C GLY A 179 1.68 11.30 25.42
N LEU A 180 0.42 11.04 25.78
CA LEU A 180 -0.27 9.82 25.37
C LEU A 180 -0.64 9.90 23.89
N MET A 181 -1.23 11.02 23.46
CA MET A 181 -1.65 11.23 22.08
C MET A 181 -0.48 11.20 21.09
N ILE A 182 0.60 11.92 21.38
CA ILE A 182 1.79 11.90 20.54
C ILE A 182 2.45 10.51 20.57
N GLY A 183 2.34 9.78 21.68
CA GLY A 183 2.78 8.39 21.79
C GLY A 183 2.03 7.46 20.84
N ILE A 184 0.70 7.62 20.71
CA ILE A 184 -0.15 6.84 19.78
C ILE A 184 0.35 7.01 18.35
N VAL A 185 0.38 8.25 17.84
CA VAL A 185 0.75 8.51 16.45
C VAL A 185 2.20 8.11 16.17
N THR A 186 3.12 8.31 17.14
CA THR A 186 4.52 7.89 16.96
C THR A 186 4.62 6.37 16.80
N ALA A 187 3.94 5.60 17.66
CA ALA A 187 3.92 4.15 17.56
C ALA A 187 3.21 3.66 16.29
N GLN A 188 2.13 4.33 15.85
CA GLN A 188 1.45 4.03 14.59
C GLN A 188 2.38 4.24 13.38
N GLU A 189 3.10 5.35 13.34
CA GLU A 189 4.06 5.65 12.27
C GLU A 189 5.25 4.69 12.28
N LEU A 190 5.80 4.35 13.44
CA LEU A 190 6.85 3.33 13.53
C LEU A 190 6.34 1.98 13.03
N ARG A 191 5.14 1.56 13.44
CA ARG A 191 4.54 0.30 12.97
C ARG A 191 4.32 0.27 11.46
N ALA A 192 3.81 1.36 10.90
CA ALA A 192 3.53 1.47 9.46
C ALA A 192 4.80 1.47 8.59
N ASN A 193 5.93 1.90 9.16
CA ASN A 193 7.18 2.05 8.42
C ASN A 193 8.22 0.95 8.69
N LEU A 194 8.21 0.35 9.88
CA LEU A 194 9.22 -0.61 10.35
C LEU A 194 8.64 -1.97 10.79
N GLY A 195 7.31 -2.12 10.80
CA GLY A 195 6.63 -3.27 11.40
C GLY A 195 6.40 -3.11 12.91
N ASP A 196 5.70 -4.06 13.54
CA ASP A 196 5.32 -4.00 14.97
C ASP A 196 6.49 -4.35 15.91
N ILE A 197 7.55 -3.55 15.84
CA ILE A 197 8.81 -3.75 16.57
C ILE A 197 8.66 -3.54 18.08
N GLU A 198 9.49 -4.24 18.86
CA GLU A 198 9.54 -4.08 20.31
C GLU A 198 10.47 -2.93 20.71
N ILE A 199 9.96 -1.99 21.51
CA ILE A 199 10.73 -0.85 22.04
C ILE A 199 10.42 -0.71 23.53
N SER A 200 11.46 -0.72 24.35
CA SER A 200 11.35 -0.62 25.82
C SER A 200 10.40 -1.69 26.43
N GLY A 201 10.45 -2.91 25.90
CA GLY A 201 9.73 -4.08 26.43
C GLY A 201 8.26 -4.21 26.03
N LYS A 202 7.79 -3.45 25.03
CA LYS A 202 6.44 -3.56 24.44
C LYS A 202 6.53 -3.34 22.92
N THR A 203 5.65 -3.99 22.16
CA THR A 203 5.47 -3.68 20.74
C THR A 203 4.82 -2.31 20.55
N CYS A 204 4.92 -1.73 19.35
CA CYS A 204 4.20 -0.50 19.02
C CYS A 204 2.69 -0.63 19.28
N SER A 205 2.06 -1.75 18.89
CA SER A 205 0.64 -2.02 19.16
C SER A 205 0.32 -2.04 20.66
N ALA A 206 1.18 -2.67 21.47
CA ALA A 206 0.99 -2.72 22.92
C ALA A 206 1.20 -1.35 23.60
N TRP A 207 2.05 -0.48 23.05
CA TRP A 207 2.15 0.91 23.49
C TRP A 207 0.89 1.72 23.16
N ILE A 208 0.37 1.57 21.94
CA ILE A 208 -0.88 2.21 21.51
C ILE A 208 -2.02 1.84 22.46
N ASP A 209 -2.15 0.54 22.80
CA ASP A 209 -3.17 0.06 23.74
C ASP A 209 -3.04 0.72 25.12
N ALA A 210 -1.82 0.81 25.65
CA ALA A 210 -1.57 1.43 26.94
C ALA A 210 -1.95 2.92 26.95
N PHE A 211 -1.63 3.65 25.87
CA PHE A 211 -1.95 5.07 25.77
C PHE A 211 -3.46 5.32 25.62
N ILE A 212 -4.14 4.56 24.76
CA ILE A 212 -5.59 4.67 24.57
C ILE A 212 -6.31 4.32 25.89
N ALA A 213 -5.90 3.25 26.58
CA ALA A 213 -6.49 2.86 27.85
C ALA A 213 -6.34 3.93 28.94
N GLU A 214 -5.21 4.64 29.00
CA GLU A 214 -5.04 5.76 29.92
C GLU A 214 -5.88 6.98 29.53
N ILE A 215 -5.99 7.30 28.24
CA ILE A 215 -6.88 8.37 27.76
C ILE A 215 -8.34 8.10 28.16
N GLU A 216 -8.85 6.89 27.89
CA GLU A 216 -10.22 6.51 28.22
C GLU A 216 -10.49 6.54 29.73
N ARG A 217 -9.54 6.05 30.53
CA ARG A 217 -9.69 5.98 31.99
C ARG A 217 -9.63 7.37 32.64
N ASP A 218 -8.65 8.19 32.26
CA ASP A 218 -8.28 9.36 33.06
C ASP A 218 -8.72 10.68 32.43
N PHE A 219 -8.73 10.79 31.09
CA PHE A 219 -8.94 12.07 30.40
C PHE A 219 -10.33 12.22 29.81
N LEU A 220 -11.01 11.11 29.50
CA LEU A 220 -12.39 11.14 29.03
C LEU A 220 -13.35 11.34 30.22
N LYS A 221 -14.29 12.28 30.10
CA LYS A 221 -15.27 12.62 31.14
C LYS A 221 -16.69 12.61 30.56
N PRO A 222 -17.36 11.44 30.48
CA PRO A 222 -18.71 11.34 29.93
C PRO A 222 -19.75 12.23 30.61
N GLU A 223 -19.64 12.43 31.92
CA GLU A 223 -20.46 13.33 32.72
C GLU A 223 -20.31 14.82 32.33
N HIS A 224 -19.23 15.15 31.63
CA HIS A 224 -18.96 16.49 31.13
C HIS A 224 -18.99 16.57 29.61
N GLU A 225 -19.16 15.45 28.89
CA GLU A 225 -19.03 15.41 27.43
C GLU A 225 -17.76 16.14 26.96
N ALA A 226 -16.61 15.72 27.52
CA ALA A 226 -15.33 16.35 27.24
C ALA A 226 -14.18 15.34 27.33
N MET A 227 -13.15 15.58 26.52
CA MET A 227 -11.80 15.06 26.73
C MET A 227 -10.95 16.17 27.32
N MET A 228 -10.38 15.93 28.49
CA MET A 228 -9.63 16.92 29.27
C MET A 228 -8.20 17.05 28.76
N GLU A 229 -7.64 18.27 28.75
CA GLU A 229 -6.21 18.48 28.46
C GLU A 229 -5.32 18.07 29.65
N THR A 230 -5.79 18.37 30.87
CA THR A 230 -5.05 18.20 32.12
C THR A 230 -5.99 17.66 33.20
N VAL A 231 -5.53 16.64 33.94
CA VAL A 231 -6.26 16.01 35.05
C VAL A 231 -5.34 15.76 36.24
N ALA A 232 -5.92 15.47 37.40
CA ALA A 232 -5.18 14.96 38.55
C ALA A 232 -4.56 13.58 38.24
N PRO A 233 -3.53 13.14 38.98
CA PRO A 233 -2.86 11.85 38.72
C PRO A 233 -3.82 10.64 38.72
N ASP A 234 -4.91 10.72 39.49
CA ASP A 234 -5.98 9.71 39.59
C ASP A 234 -7.09 9.87 38.53
N GLY A 235 -6.94 10.83 37.60
CA GLY A 235 -7.93 11.12 36.57
C GLY A 235 -9.03 12.09 37.00
N GLY A 236 -9.01 12.61 38.24
CA GLY A 236 -9.98 13.59 38.71
C GLY A 236 -9.90 14.94 37.97
N VAL A 237 -11.06 15.58 37.76
CA VAL A 237 -11.12 16.95 37.24
C VAL A 237 -10.57 17.91 38.30
N ILE A 238 -9.63 18.75 37.91
CA ILE A 238 -9.07 19.79 38.78
C ILE A 238 -9.89 21.07 38.55
N ASP A 239 -10.65 21.54 39.55
CA ASP A 239 -11.36 22.83 39.48
C ASP A 239 -10.39 24.02 39.63
N HIS A 240 -9.61 24.24 38.59
CA HIS A 240 -8.65 25.31 38.42
C HIS A 240 -8.57 25.67 36.93
N ILE A 241 -8.15 26.88 36.58
CA ILE A 241 -8.00 27.32 35.17
C ILE A 241 -7.23 26.28 34.33
N ASP A 242 -6.06 25.81 34.77
CA ASP A 242 -5.30 24.76 34.07
C ASP A 242 -6.08 23.45 33.84
N GLY A 243 -6.93 23.06 34.80
CA GLY A 243 -7.69 21.81 34.76
C GLY A 243 -9.02 21.93 34.04
N ARG A 244 -9.52 23.15 33.83
CA ARG A 244 -10.74 23.44 33.07
C ARG A 244 -10.47 23.84 31.63
N THR A 245 -9.25 24.26 31.29
CA THR A 245 -8.86 24.57 29.91
C THR A 245 -9.00 23.34 29.03
N LEU A 246 -9.79 23.48 27.97
CA LEU A 246 -9.97 22.50 26.91
C LEU A 246 -9.36 23.04 25.61
N ASN A 247 -8.74 22.17 24.83
CA ASN A 247 -8.33 22.48 23.47
C ASN A 247 -9.12 21.59 22.49
N PRO A 248 -10.18 22.12 21.85
CA PRO A 248 -11.00 21.34 20.92
C PRO A 248 -10.20 20.73 19.78
N GLY A 249 -9.26 21.48 19.20
CA GLY A 249 -8.40 21.00 18.11
C GLY A 249 -7.55 19.79 18.51
N HIS A 250 -6.97 19.82 19.71
CA HIS A 250 -6.12 18.76 20.21
C HIS A 250 -6.94 17.49 20.49
N ALA A 251 -8.09 17.63 21.15
CA ALA A 251 -8.95 16.47 21.37
C ALA A 251 -9.54 15.88 20.07
N ILE A 252 -9.82 16.71 19.06
CA ILE A 252 -10.19 16.25 17.71
C ILE A 252 -9.02 15.54 17.02
N GLU A 253 -7.77 15.97 17.24
CA GLU A 253 -6.57 15.24 16.80
C GLU A 253 -6.48 13.86 17.46
N ALA A 254 -6.71 13.80 18.77
CA ALA A 254 -6.74 12.53 19.52
C ALA A 254 -7.82 11.59 18.98
N ALA A 255 -9.00 12.14 18.70
CA ALA A 255 -10.14 11.39 18.19
C ALA A 255 -9.76 10.65 16.91
N TRP A 256 -9.12 11.31 15.94
CA TRP A 256 -8.78 10.65 14.69
C TRP A 256 -7.57 9.71 14.82
N PHE A 257 -6.62 9.94 15.73
CA PHE A 257 -5.58 8.93 16.03
C PHE A 257 -6.20 7.61 16.52
N ILE A 258 -7.22 7.69 17.38
CA ILE A 258 -7.95 6.53 17.89
C ILE A 258 -8.80 5.89 16.80
N MET A 259 -9.52 6.67 15.98
CA MET A 259 -10.27 6.15 14.83
C MET A 259 -9.36 5.47 13.80
N HIS A 260 -8.16 6.02 13.56
CA HIS A 260 -7.18 5.44 12.65
C HIS A 260 -6.69 4.07 13.16
N GLU A 261 -6.52 3.92 14.47
CA GLU A 261 -6.25 2.60 15.06
C GLU A 261 -7.44 1.64 14.87
N GLY A 262 -8.66 2.15 15.04
CA GLY A 262 -9.89 1.41 14.78
C GLY A 262 -10.01 0.93 13.33
N GLU A 263 -9.68 1.78 12.36
CA GLU A 263 -9.61 1.44 10.93
C GLU A 263 -8.57 0.34 10.70
N PHE A 264 -7.35 0.50 11.19
CA PHE A 264 -6.26 -0.46 11.00
C PHE A 264 -6.62 -1.85 11.56
N ARG A 265 -7.23 -1.91 12.75
CA ARG A 265 -7.58 -3.17 13.42
C ARG A 265 -8.97 -3.71 13.05
N GLN A 266 -9.75 -2.95 12.29
CA GLN A 266 -11.19 -3.19 12.11
C GLN A 266 -11.93 -3.27 13.46
N ASP A 267 -11.51 -2.47 14.44
CA ASP A 267 -12.08 -2.42 15.78
C ASP A 267 -13.11 -1.28 15.90
N ARG A 268 -14.39 -1.67 15.84
CA ARG A 268 -15.52 -0.76 15.96
C ARG A 268 -15.55 0.02 17.28
N ARG A 269 -15.06 -0.54 18.39
CA ARG A 269 -15.03 0.14 19.68
C ARG A 269 -14.16 1.39 19.63
N LEU A 270 -12.98 1.28 19.01
CA LEU A 270 -12.07 2.41 18.86
C LEU A 270 -12.68 3.49 17.97
N VAL A 271 -13.37 3.10 16.89
CA VAL A 271 -14.11 4.03 16.04
C VAL A 271 -15.17 4.78 16.86
N GLU A 272 -15.96 4.07 17.67
CA GLU A 272 -16.99 4.66 18.53
C GLU A 272 -16.41 5.64 19.56
N VAL A 273 -15.28 5.30 20.19
CA VAL A 273 -14.58 6.21 21.13
C VAL A 273 -14.12 7.47 20.43
N GLY A 274 -13.48 7.34 19.26
CA GLY A 274 -13.00 8.49 18.50
C GLY A 274 -14.15 9.39 18.01
N CYS A 275 -15.21 8.81 17.45
CA CYS A 275 -16.44 9.53 17.06
C CYS A 275 -17.05 10.30 18.25
N LYS A 276 -17.09 9.68 19.43
CA LYS A 276 -17.61 10.31 20.65
C LYS A 276 -16.79 11.54 21.06
N ILE A 277 -15.46 11.43 21.03
CA ILE A 277 -14.56 12.57 21.33
C ILE A 277 -14.77 13.68 20.29
N LEU A 278 -14.84 13.33 19.00
CA LEU A 278 -15.10 14.29 17.93
C LEU A 278 -16.41 15.04 18.16
N ASP A 279 -17.52 14.36 18.46
CA ASP A 279 -18.83 14.97 18.66
C ASP A 279 -18.83 15.97 19.83
N TRP A 280 -18.29 15.55 20.97
CA TRP A 280 -18.21 16.35 22.19
C TRP A 280 -17.35 17.60 22.00
N MET A 281 -16.20 17.43 21.36
CA MET A 281 -15.23 18.51 21.22
C MET A 281 -15.58 19.42 20.05
N TRP A 282 -16.32 18.94 19.05
CA TRP A 282 -16.96 19.79 18.05
C TRP A 282 -18.02 20.70 18.67
N ALA A 283 -18.91 20.16 19.51
CA ALA A 283 -19.95 20.95 20.18
C ALA A 283 -19.36 22.06 21.07
N ARG A 284 -18.19 21.81 21.66
CA ARG A 284 -17.45 22.79 22.47
C ARG A 284 -16.58 23.74 21.66
N GLY A 285 -16.10 23.31 20.48
CA GLY A 285 -15.08 24.02 19.72
C GLY A 285 -15.58 24.80 18.52
N TRP A 286 -16.64 24.35 17.86
CA TRP A 286 -17.16 25.04 16.68
C TRP A 286 -17.86 26.35 17.08
N ASP A 287 -17.40 27.47 16.53
CA ASP A 287 -17.99 28.79 16.78
C ASP A 287 -19.24 28.98 15.92
N SER A 288 -20.41 28.99 16.55
CA SER A 288 -21.68 29.20 15.85
C SER A 288 -21.87 30.62 15.31
N GLU A 289 -21.10 31.61 15.78
CA GLU A 289 -21.22 33.01 15.37
C GLU A 289 -20.40 33.31 14.11
N HIS A 290 -19.12 32.93 14.09
CA HIS A 290 -18.20 33.23 13.00
C HIS A 290 -17.75 32.00 12.19
N GLY A 291 -18.14 30.80 12.60
CA GLY A 291 -17.58 29.55 12.08
C GLY A 291 -16.13 29.32 12.53
N GLY A 292 -15.60 28.15 12.19
CA GLY A 292 -14.24 27.74 12.55
C GLY A 292 -14.12 27.31 14.01
N ILE A 293 -13.05 26.56 14.30
CA ILE A 293 -12.75 25.97 15.60
C ILE A 293 -12.06 27.02 16.50
N LEU A 294 -12.62 27.28 17.67
CA LEU A 294 -12.01 28.05 18.75
C LEU A 294 -10.75 27.34 19.26
N TYR A 295 -9.74 28.11 19.65
CA TYR A 295 -8.47 27.53 20.05
C TYR A 295 -8.50 26.94 21.46
N PHE A 296 -9.13 27.63 22.41
CA PHE A 296 -9.34 27.15 23.77
C PHE A 296 -10.76 27.44 24.23
N THR A 297 -11.29 26.57 25.09
CA THR A 297 -12.54 26.79 25.81
C THR A 297 -12.39 26.37 27.27
N ASP A 298 -13.38 26.69 28.11
CA ASP A 298 -13.42 26.28 29.52
C ASP A 298 -14.51 25.23 29.73
N LEU A 299 -14.22 24.21 30.54
CA LEU A 299 -15.12 23.11 30.87
C LEU A 299 -16.52 23.58 31.32
N ARG A 300 -16.57 24.68 32.09
CA ARG A 300 -17.78 25.27 32.68
C ARG A 300 -18.34 26.44 31.86
N GLY A 301 -17.74 26.76 30.71
CA GLY A 301 -18.10 27.92 29.91
C GLY A 301 -17.71 29.26 30.53
N LEU A 302 -16.73 29.27 31.44
CA LEU A 302 -16.17 30.51 31.99
C LEU A 302 -15.18 31.14 31.00
N PRO A 303 -14.83 32.44 31.14
CA PRO A 303 -13.77 33.05 30.33
C PRO A 303 -12.43 32.31 30.48
N PRO A 304 -11.83 31.80 29.39
CA PRO A 304 -10.52 31.16 29.44
C PRO A 304 -9.41 32.16 29.82
N GLN A 305 -8.29 31.65 30.36
CA GLN A 305 -7.14 32.48 30.73
C GLN A 305 -6.36 32.95 29.48
N GLU A 306 -6.33 32.14 28.44
CA GLU A 306 -5.63 32.39 27.19
C GLU A 306 -6.35 33.53 26.45
N TYR A 307 -5.76 34.72 26.40
CA TYR A 307 -6.37 35.89 25.76
C TYR A 307 -6.54 35.75 24.23
N TRP A 308 -5.96 34.70 23.64
CA TRP A 308 -6.09 34.33 22.24
C TRP A 308 -6.99 33.10 22.02
N GLN A 309 -7.80 32.74 23.03
CA GLN A 309 -8.66 31.54 23.05
C GLN A 309 -9.63 31.42 21.87
N ASP A 310 -10.12 32.54 21.34
CA ASP A 310 -11.09 32.58 20.25
C ASP A 310 -10.49 32.73 18.85
N MET A 311 -9.16 32.88 18.77
CA MET A 311 -8.45 32.93 17.50
C MET A 311 -8.61 31.60 16.74
N LYS A 312 -8.56 31.68 15.41
CA LYS A 312 -8.68 30.53 14.53
C LYS A 312 -7.28 30.16 14.04
N PHE A 313 -6.71 29.12 14.65
CA PHE A 313 -5.41 28.58 14.26
C PHE A 313 -5.59 27.61 13.09
N TRP A 314 -4.60 27.50 12.20
CA TRP A 314 -4.70 26.62 11.02
C TRP A 314 -4.80 25.13 11.39
N TRP A 315 -4.05 24.68 12.40
CA TRP A 315 -3.90 23.25 12.67
C TRP A 315 -5.17 22.59 13.25
N PRO A 316 -5.96 23.18 14.17
CA PRO A 316 -7.22 22.57 14.62
C PRO A 316 -8.18 22.27 13.46
N HIS A 317 -8.16 23.13 12.44
CA HIS A 317 -8.96 22.97 11.24
C HIS A 317 -8.43 21.84 10.34
N CYS A 318 -7.11 21.72 10.20
CA CYS A 318 -6.48 20.59 9.51
C CYS A 318 -6.87 19.26 10.17
N GLU A 319 -6.83 19.18 11.51
CA GLU A 319 -7.19 17.97 12.25
C GLU A 319 -8.68 17.66 12.18
N ALA A 320 -9.54 18.68 12.22
CA ALA A 320 -10.98 18.52 12.05
C ALA A 320 -11.35 18.06 10.63
N ILE A 321 -10.65 18.53 9.59
CA ILE A 321 -10.82 18.03 8.21
C ILE A 321 -10.52 16.53 8.14
N ILE A 322 -9.41 16.06 8.75
CA ILE A 322 -9.06 14.63 8.82
C ILE A 322 -10.12 13.85 9.61
N ALA A 323 -10.42 14.30 10.83
CA ALA A 323 -11.30 13.58 11.74
C ALA A 323 -12.72 13.40 11.19
N THR A 324 -13.30 14.45 10.61
CA THR A 324 -14.65 14.40 10.04
C THR A 324 -14.72 13.52 8.79
N LEU A 325 -13.70 13.55 7.94
CA LEU A 325 -13.60 12.67 6.78
C LEU A 325 -13.48 11.20 7.19
N LEU A 326 -12.59 10.92 8.15
CA LEU A 326 -12.37 9.57 8.64
C LEU A 326 -13.62 9.01 9.35
N ALA A 327 -14.26 9.81 10.21
CA ALA A 327 -15.50 9.43 10.87
C ALA A 327 -16.60 9.10 9.85
N TRP A 328 -16.77 9.92 8.80
CA TRP A 328 -17.72 9.63 7.73
C TRP A 328 -17.37 8.32 6.99
N LYS A 329 -16.10 8.12 6.63
CA LYS A 329 -15.66 6.91 5.91
C LYS A 329 -15.91 5.63 6.71
N LEU A 330 -15.69 5.68 8.03
CA LEU A 330 -15.83 4.52 8.91
C LEU A 330 -17.27 4.21 9.32
N THR A 331 -18.16 5.22 9.31
CA THR A 331 -19.53 5.07 9.84
C THR A 331 -20.62 5.21 8.78
N GLY A 332 -20.35 5.91 7.68
CA GLY A 332 -21.35 6.31 6.68
C GLY A 332 -22.35 7.38 7.16
N GLU A 333 -22.20 7.93 8.37
CA GLU A 333 -23.18 8.84 8.93
C GLU A 333 -23.14 10.23 8.28
N ALA A 334 -24.29 10.71 7.80
CA ALA A 334 -24.42 11.97 7.07
C ALA A 334 -23.97 13.21 7.87
N ARG A 335 -24.05 13.17 9.21
CA ARG A 335 -23.60 14.27 10.07
C ARG A 335 -22.10 14.54 9.93
N TYR A 336 -21.27 13.50 9.79
CA TYR A 336 -19.83 13.67 9.62
C TYR A 336 -19.48 14.23 8.24
N ALA A 337 -20.22 13.87 7.20
CA ALA A 337 -20.10 14.52 5.90
C ALA A 337 -20.46 16.01 5.95
N ALA A 338 -21.52 16.38 6.68
CA ALA A 338 -21.90 17.77 6.88
C ALA A 338 -20.84 18.56 7.68
N MET A 339 -20.30 17.97 8.76
CA MET A 339 -19.20 18.56 9.53
C MET A 339 -17.94 18.74 8.66
N HIS A 340 -17.60 17.76 7.82
CA HIS A 340 -16.47 17.85 6.89
C HIS A 340 -16.65 19.00 5.91
N ALA A 341 -17.80 19.07 5.23
CA ALA A 341 -18.11 20.16 4.32
C ALA A 341 -18.00 21.53 5.04
N GLN A 342 -18.54 21.62 6.26
CA GLN A 342 -18.51 22.84 7.06
C GLN A 342 -17.08 23.30 7.40
N VAL A 343 -16.23 22.41 7.94
CA VAL A 343 -14.85 22.80 8.30
C VAL A 343 -13.97 22.99 7.07
N HIS A 344 -14.13 22.16 6.03
CA HIS A 344 -13.40 22.33 4.78
C HIS A 344 -13.70 23.69 4.15
N ASP A 345 -14.98 23.97 3.90
CA ASP A 345 -15.38 25.18 3.15
C ASP A 345 -14.98 26.44 3.90
N TRP A 346 -15.15 26.45 5.22
CA TRP A 346 -14.70 27.56 6.05
C TRP A 346 -13.18 27.71 5.99
N SER A 347 -12.41 26.63 6.14
CA SER A 347 -10.95 26.72 6.19
C SER A 347 -10.35 27.21 4.87
N PHE A 348 -10.81 26.66 3.73
CA PHE A 348 -10.34 27.06 2.41
C PHE A 348 -10.88 28.41 1.93
N ALA A 349 -11.85 28.99 2.63
CA ALA A 349 -12.26 30.37 2.42
C ALA A 349 -11.35 31.39 3.16
N HIS A 350 -10.76 31.02 4.30
CA HIS A 350 -10.11 31.99 5.20
C HIS A 350 -8.58 31.84 5.31
N PHE A 351 -8.04 30.63 5.28
CA PHE A 351 -6.60 30.41 5.48
C PHE A 351 -5.72 30.55 4.23
N PRO A 352 -6.10 30.11 3.02
CA PRO A 352 -5.21 30.12 1.86
C PRO A 352 -4.76 31.53 1.47
N ASP A 353 -3.45 31.70 1.27
CA ASP A 353 -2.89 32.92 0.69
C ASP A 353 -2.67 32.73 -0.82
N ARG A 354 -3.68 33.12 -1.61
CA ARG A 354 -3.69 32.92 -3.07
C ARG A 354 -2.58 33.67 -3.82
N GLU A 355 -1.90 34.61 -3.17
CA GLU A 355 -0.83 35.41 -3.77
C GLU A 355 0.54 34.72 -3.66
N HIS A 356 0.87 34.15 -2.50
CA HIS A 356 2.20 33.59 -2.22
C HIS A 356 2.21 32.08 -1.95
N GLY A 357 1.04 31.42 -2.01
CA GLY A 357 0.90 30.00 -1.72
C GLY A 357 0.88 29.67 -0.22
N GLU A 358 0.58 28.43 0.13
CA GLU A 358 0.38 27.98 1.53
C GLU A 358 -0.78 28.74 2.24
N TRP A 359 -0.96 28.48 3.52
CA TRP A 359 -1.95 29.05 4.42
C TRP A 359 -1.32 30.03 5.42
N TYR A 360 -2.09 31.05 5.80
CA TYR A 360 -1.85 31.76 7.06
C TYR A 360 -1.94 30.80 8.25
N GLY A 361 -1.21 31.10 9.33
CA GLY A 361 -1.30 30.33 10.57
C GLY A 361 -2.41 30.79 11.51
N TRP A 362 -2.69 32.09 11.54
CA TRP A 362 -3.40 32.72 12.65
C TRP A 362 -4.40 33.74 12.14
N LEU A 363 -5.67 33.53 12.46
CA LEU A 363 -6.76 34.45 12.17
C LEU A 363 -7.38 34.95 13.48
N HIS A 364 -7.96 36.14 13.42
CA HIS A 364 -8.88 36.62 14.43
C HIS A 364 -10.14 35.75 14.45
N ARG A 365 -10.98 35.91 15.49
CA ARG A 365 -12.22 35.14 15.65
C ARG A 365 -13.15 35.24 14.43
N ASP A 366 -13.16 36.40 13.77
CA ASP A 366 -13.97 36.67 12.57
C ASP A 366 -13.40 36.07 11.27
N GLY A 367 -12.25 35.39 11.33
CA GLY A 367 -11.59 34.78 10.18
C GLY A 367 -10.66 35.72 9.40
N THR A 368 -10.45 36.96 9.84
CA THR A 368 -9.47 37.87 9.21
C THR A 368 -8.03 37.54 9.64
N PRO A 369 -7.01 37.68 8.76
CA PRO A 369 -5.63 37.38 9.12
C PRO A 369 -5.10 38.23 10.28
N ALA A 370 -4.73 37.58 11.39
CA ALA A 370 -4.13 38.24 12.55
C ALA A 370 -2.61 38.35 12.41
N GLN A 371 -1.98 37.34 11.80
CA GLN A 371 -0.55 37.34 11.51
C GLN A 371 -0.28 36.68 10.15
N ARG A 372 0.50 37.38 9.31
CA ARG A 372 0.69 37.04 7.89
C ARG A 372 1.85 36.08 7.61
N ALA A 373 2.71 35.82 8.60
CA ALA A 373 3.82 34.88 8.46
C ALA A 373 3.32 33.47 8.09
N LYS A 374 4.06 32.78 7.21
CA LYS A 374 3.75 31.41 6.78
C LYS A 374 4.31 30.35 7.71
N GLY A 375 5.29 30.70 8.53
CA GLY A 375 5.75 29.81 9.58
C GLY A 375 6.48 30.51 10.72
N ASN A 376 6.76 29.74 11.76
CA ASN A 376 7.59 30.12 12.89
C ASN A 376 8.12 28.85 13.58
N LEU A 377 8.56 28.92 14.83
CA LEU A 377 9.03 27.73 15.55
C LEU A 377 7.94 26.65 15.78
N PHE A 378 6.65 26.97 15.57
CA PHE A 378 5.48 26.12 15.81
C PHE A 378 4.64 25.84 14.56
N LYS A 379 4.81 26.59 13.45
CA LYS A 379 4.19 26.34 12.15
C LYS A 379 5.25 26.05 11.08
N GLY A 380 5.05 24.98 10.34
CA GLY A 380 5.94 24.46 9.31
C GLY A 380 5.26 23.35 8.50
N PRO A 381 5.98 22.65 7.61
CA PRO A 381 5.41 21.63 6.71
C PRO A 381 5.01 20.37 7.47
N PHE A 382 3.83 20.40 8.11
CA PHE A 382 3.27 19.24 8.82
C PHE A 382 1.75 19.18 8.75
N HIS A 383 1.02 19.94 9.59
CA HIS A 383 -0.43 19.78 9.74
C HIS A 383 -1.21 19.98 8.43
N LEU A 384 -0.93 21.06 7.68
CA LEU A 384 -1.57 21.31 6.39
C LEU A 384 -1.20 20.23 5.35
N PRO A 385 0.07 20.00 5.00
CA PRO A 385 0.40 18.98 4.02
C PRO A 385 -0.02 17.57 4.45
N ARG A 386 -0.02 17.23 5.75
CA ARG A 386 -0.56 15.97 6.29
C ARG A 386 -2.06 15.86 6.07
N ALA A 387 -2.84 16.89 6.36
CA ALA A 387 -4.28 16.88 6.14
C ALA A 387 -4.60 16.71 4.65
N LEU A 388 -3.92 17.46 3.78
CA LEU A 388 -4.06 17.30 2.33
C LEU A 388 -3.71 15.89 1.88
N TRP A 389 -2.55 15.36 2.31
CA TRP A 389 -2.10 14.00 2.02
C TRP A 389 -3.11 12.94 2.48
N TYR A 390 -3.60 13.06 3.72
CA TYR A 390 -4.57 12.13 4.28
C TYR A 390 -5.86 12.15 3.48
N CYS A 391 -6.38 13.34 3.16
CA CYS A 391 -7.59 13.48 2.35
C CYS A 391 -7.41 12.93 0.93
N VAL A 392 -6.24 13.10 0.30
CA VAL A 392 -5.92 12.44 -0.98
C VAL A 392 -6.05 10.94 -0.81
N ARG A 393 -5.37 10.33 0.17
CA ARG A 393 -5.44 8.88 0.37
C ARG A 393 -6.84 8.36 0.70
N ALA A 394 -7.60 9.14 1.47
CA ALA A 394 -8.92 8.74 1.93
C ALA A 394 -10.00 8.86 0.85
N LEU A 395 -9.91 9.87 -0.04
CA LEU A 395 -10.92 10.20 -1.07
C LEU A 395 -10.53 9.81 -2.49
N SER A 396 -9.24 9.63 -2.77
CA SER A 396 -8.88 8.98 -4.03
C SER A 396 -9.64 7.66 -4.07
N PRO A 397 -10.37 7.38 -5.16
CA PRO A 397 -10.95 6.05 -5.33
C PRO A 397 -9.82 5.07 -5.05
N GLU A 398 -10.10 4.01 -4.27
CA GLU A 398 -9.13 2.93 -4.07
C GLU A 398 -8.48 2.72 -5.42
N THR A 399 -7.17 3.02 -5.49
CA THR A 399 -6.43 2.71 -6.70
C THR A 399 -6.65 1.22 -6.82
N PRO A 400 -7.30 0.73 -7.90
CA PRO A 400 -7.67 -0.68 -7.96
C PRO A 400 -6.43 -1.49 -7.55
N ALA A 401 -6.61 -2.55 -6.77
CA ALA A 401 -5.50 -3.36 -6.26
C ALA A 401 -4.59 -3.92 -7.37
N ALA A 402 -4.92 -3.63 -8.64
CA ALA A 402 -3.95 -3.51 -9.69
C ALA A 402 -4.10 -2.25 -10.55
N SER A 403 -2.98 -1.60 -10.86
CA SER A 403 -2.91 -0.70 -12.03
C SER A 403 -2.53 -1.50 -13.27
N LEU A 404 -3.31 -1.36 -14.34
CA LEU A 404 -3.04 -1.94 -15.65
C LEU A 404 -2.50 -0.85 -16.60
N SER A 405 -1.32 -1.07 -17.17
CA SER A 405 -0.84 -0.29 -18.32
C SER A 405 -0.64 -1.20 -19.53
N CYS A 406 -1.01 -0.72 -20.71
CA CYS A 406 -0.90 -1.49 -21.95
C CYS A 406 0.52 -1.42 -22.50
N LEU A 407 1.05 -2.58 -22.92
CA LEU A 407 2.19 -2.67 -23.82
C LEU A 407 1.67 -2.79 -25.27
N PRO A 408 2.51 -2.57 -26.29
CA PRO A 408 2.13 -2.84 -27.67
C PRO A 408 1.58 -4.26 -27.83
N ASN A 409 0.52 -4.42 -28.64
CA ASN A 409 -0.02 -5.74 -28.96
C ASN A 409 1.06 -6.63 -29.58
N VAL A 410 1.03 -7.93 -29.28
CA VAL A 410 1.88 -8.91 -29.96
C VAL A 410 1.60 -8.88 -31.48
N PRO A 411 2.60 -9.07 -32.37
CA PRO A 411 2.39 -9.06 -33.82
C PRO A 411 1.70 -10.32 -34.36
N ASP A 412 0.45 -10.50 -33.94
CA ASP A 412 -0.52 -11.47 -34.41
C ASP A 412 -1.94 -10.85 -34.31
N GLU A 413 -2.78 -11.05 -35.32
CA GLU A 413 -4.11 -10.42 -35.38
C GLU A 413 -5.04 -10.93 -34.28
N HIS A 414 -4.93 -12.21 -33.92
CA HIS A 414 -5.82 -12.87 -32.97
C HIS A 414 -5.19 -13.03 -31.58
N GLY A 415 -3.87 -13.01 -31.50
CA GLY A 415 -3.13 -13.38 -30.29
C GLY A 415 -3.06 -14.90 -30.09
N PHE A 416 -2.63 -15.31 -28.90
CA PHE A 416 -2.28 -16.69 -28.58
C PHE A 416 -2.94 -17.13 -27.27
N ALA A 417 -3.17 -18.43 -27.12
CA ALA A 417 -3.56 -19.07 -25.86
C ALA A 417 -2.52 -20.13 -25.50
N GLY A 418 -2.11 -20.16 -24.23
CA GLY A 418 -1.08 -21.08 -23.74
C GLY A 418 0.30 -20.81 -24.34
N ALA A 419 0.65 -19.55 -24.62
CA ALA A 419 2.01 -19.20 -25.01
C ALA A 419 2.98 -19.32 -23.82
N PHE A 420 4.28 -19.29 -24.11
CA PHE A 420 5.32 -19.12 -23.10
C PHE A 420 5.72 -17.64 -23.04
N ALA A 421 5.97 -17.10 -21.84
CA ALA A 421 6.53 -15.76 -21.71
C ALA A 421 7.43 -15.60 -20.49
N GLY A 422 8.41 -14.70 -20.57
CA GLY A 422 9.30 -14.35 -19.46
C GLY A 422 10.17 -13.15 -19.77
N VAL A 423 10.85 -12.61 -18.75
CA VAL A 423 11.76 -11.46 -18.94
C VAL A 423 13.21 -11.91 -18.86
N HIS A 424 14.02 -11.52 -19.84
CA HIS A 424 15.47 -11.72 -19.79
C HIS A 424 16.19 -10.49 -20.33
N ARG A 425 17.18 -9.99 -19.58
CA ARG A 425 18.00 -8.80 -19.94
C ARG A 425 17.18 -7.59 -20.39
N GLY A 426 16.13 -7.26 -19.62
CA GLY A 426 15.26 -6.11 -19.89
C GLY A 426 14.32 -6.29 -21.10
N ARG A 427 14.24 -7.50 -21.68
CA ARG A 427 13.32 -7.82 -22.77
C ARG A 427 12.27 -8.82 -22.34
N LEU A 428 11.02 -8.56 -22.71
CA LEU A 428 9.96 -9.56 -22.67
C LEU A 428 10.13 -10.50 -23.85
N LEU A 429 10.33 -11.78 -23.57
CA LEU A 429 10.36 -12.84 -24.57
C LEU A 429 9.03 -13.59 -24.54
N ALA A 430 8.47 -13.85 -25.72
CA ALA A 430 7.24 -14.62 -25.84
C ALA A 430 7.35 -15.63 -26.98
N ALA A 431 6.87 -16.85 -26.78
CA ALA A 431 7.04 -17.93 -27.74
C ALA A 431 5.84 -18.86 -27.83
N GLY A 432 5.55 -19.30 -29.06
CA GLY A 432 4.56 -20.33 -29.36
C GLY A 432 3.13 -19.94 -28.98
N GLY A 433 2.40 -20.88 -28.39
CA GLY A 433 0.97 -20.78 -28.13
C GLY A 433 0.11 -21.24 -29.32
N ALA A 434 -1.21 -21.19 -29.16
CA ALA A 434 -2.15 -21.65 -30.17
C ALA A 434 -3.32 -20.68 -30.40
N ASN A 435 -3.77 -20.59 -31.65
CA ASN A 435 -4.92 -19.78 -32.05
C ASN A 435 -5.68 -20.42 -33.24
N PHE A 436 -6.61 -19.67 -33.84
CA PHE A 436 -7.38 -20.02 -35.03
C PHE A 436 -7.04 -19.01 -36.14
N PRO A 437 -6.04 -19.28 -37.00
CA PRO A 437 -5.50 -18.30 -37.94
C PRO A 437 -6.48 -17.83 -39.02
N ASP A 438 -7.56 -18.57 -39.26
CA ASP A 438 -8.64 -18.23 -40.19
C ASP A 438 -9.74 -17.39 -39.54
N GLY A 439 -9.62 -17.09 -38.24
CA GLY A 439 -10.64 -16.39 -37.45
C GLY A 439 -11.92 -17.20 -37.22
N VAL A 440 -11.98 -18.46 -37.66
CA VAL A 440 -13.16 -19.31 -37.53
C VAL A 440 -13.15 -20.01 -36.17
N MET A 441 -14.25 -19.94 -35.45
CA MET A 441 -14.36 -20.57 -34.13
C MET A 441 -14.42 -22.10 -34.23
N PRO A 442 -13.96 -22.84 -33.20
CA PRO A 442 -13.91 -24.31 -33.24
C PRO A 442 -15.28 -24.97 -33.48
N TRP A 443 -16.37 -24.42 -32.93
CA TRP A 443 -17.74 -24.95 -33.17
C TRP A 443 -18.29 -24.62 -34.57
N HIS A 444 -17.64 -23.72 -35.31
CA HIS A 444 -17.91 -23.42 -36.72
C HIS A 444 -16.93 -24.13 -37.66
N GLY A 445 -16.14 -25.09 -37.15
CA GLY A 445 -15.19 -25.90 -37.94
C GLY A 445 -13.79 -25.30 -38.07
N GLY A 446 -13.49 -24.21 -37.34
CA GLY A 446 -12.16 -23.60 -37.34
C GLY A 446 -11.07 -24.54 -36.83
N LYS A 447 -9.91 -24.52 -37.47
CA LYS A 447 -8.78 -25.40 -37.15
C LYS A 447 -7.82 -24.71 -36.20
N LYS A 448 -7.64 -25.30 -35.01
CA LYS A 448 -6.62 -24.83 -34.04
C LYS A 448 -5.22 -25.10 -34.58
N VAL A 449 -4.35 -24.10 -34.52
CA VAL A 449 -2.95 -24.17 -34.94
C VAL A 449 -2.04 -23.78 -33.79
N TRP A 450 -0.95 -24.52 -33.61
CA TRP A 450 0.12 -24.22 -32.67
C TRP A 450 1.25 -23.54 -33.43
N HIS A 451 1.90 -22.59 -32.79
CA HIS A 451 2.93 -21.76 -33.39
C HIS A 451 4.30 -22.05 -32.78
N ASP A 452 5.34 -21.72 -33.54
CA ASP A 452 6.74 -21.79 -33.14
C ASP A 452 7.41 -20.42 -33.11
N ARG A 453 6.73 -19.33 -33.46
CA ARG A 453 7.33 -17.98 -33.50
C ARG A 453 7.81 -17.53 -32.12
N VAL A 454 8.93 -16.80 -32.09
CA VAL A 454 9.48 -16.18 -30.87
C VAL A 454 9.60 -14.68 -31.09
N PHE A 455 9.03 -13.90 -30.17
CA PHE A 455 9.02 -12.46 -30.18
C PHE A 455 9.79 -11.88 -29.00
N ALA A 456 10.36 -10.69 -29.20
CA ALA A 456 10.96 -9.89 -28.14
C ALA A 456 10.41 -8.46 -28.16
N LEU A 457 10.21 -7.90 -26.97
CA LEU A 457 9.89 -6.48 -26.76
C LEU A 457 10.89 -5.89 -25.76
N ASP A 458 11.45 -4.73 -26.10
CA ASP A 458 12.35 -3.98 -25.20
C ASP A 458 11.53 -3.23 -24.15
N LEU A 459 11.62 -3.66 -22.88
CA LEU A 459 10.82 -3.09 -21.79
C LEU A 459 11.36 -1.76 -21.28
N GLU A 460 12.60 -1.39 -21.63
CA GLU A 460 13.17 -0.08 -21.32
C GLU A 460 12.83 0.96 -22.40
N LYS A 461 12.28 0.52 -23.53
CA LYS A 461 11.71 1.36 -24.60
C LYS A 461 10.34 0.84 -24.99
N PRO A 462 9.32 0.93 -24.12
CA PRO A 462 8.01 0.30 -24.33
C PRO A 462 7.24 0.82 -25.56
N GLU A 463 7.63 1.98 -26.11
CA GLU A 463 7.13 2.49 -27.40
C GLU A 463 7.68 1.71 -28.62
N ALA A 464 8.70 0.87 -28.42
CA ALA A 464 9.36 0.13 -29.47
C ALA A 464 8.46 -0.98 -30.01
N ALA A 465 8.57 -1.24 -31.30
CA ALA A 465 7.88 -2.35 -31.93
C ALA A 465 8.48 -3.69 -31.47
N TRP A 466 7.61 -4.69 -31.36
CA TRP A 466 8.02 -6.08 -31.22
C TRP A 466 8.91 -6.52 -32.39
N SER A 467 9.92 -7.34 -32.09
CA SER A 467 10.73 -8.02 -33.10
C SER A 467 10.53 -9.53 -33.04
N GLU A 468 10.48 -10.18 -34.19
CA GLU A 468 10.58 -11.63 -34.26
C GLU A 468 12.06 -12.03 -34.19
N VAL A 469 12.43 -12.79 -33.17
CA VAL A 469 13.83 -13.11 -32.84
C VAL A 469 14.18 -14.57 -33.08
N GLY A 470 13.21 -15.41 -33.49
CA GLY A 470 13.50 -16.79 -33.85
C GLY A 470 12.28 -17.72 -33.89
N ARG A 471 12.56 -19.02 -33.76
CA ARG A 471 11.58 -20.12 -33.77
C ARG A 471 11.87 -21.10 -32.64
N LEU A 472 10.83 -21.61 -31.98
CA LEU A 472 10.88 -22.78 -31.13
C LEU A 472 11.33 -24.00 -31.95
N PRO A 473 11.96 -25.01 -31.34
CA PRO A 473 12.33 -26.25 -32.03
C PRO A 473 11.15 -27.00 -32.67
N ALA A 474 9.95 -26.82 -32.14
CA ALA A 474 8.69 -27.31 -32.68
C ALA A 474 7.54 -26.38 -32.25
N PRO A 475 6.43 -26.32 -33.00
CA PRO A 475 5.22 -25.63 -32.56
C PRO A 475 4.75 -26.17 -31.20
N ASN A 476 4.53 -25.28 -30.23
CA ASN A 476 4.27 -25.70 -28.85
C ASN A 476 3.46 -24.65 -28.10
N GLY A 477 2.61 -25.10 -27.17
CA GLY A 477 1.89 -24.26 -26.22
C GLY A 477 1.37 -25.08 -25.04
N TYR A 478 0.68 -24.41 -24.10
CA TYR A 478 0.14 -25.00 -22.87
C TYR A 478 1.21 -25.70 -22.01
N GLY A 479 2.46 -25.24 -22.06
CA GLY A 479 3.49 -25.64 -21.09
C GLY A 479 3.57 -24.66 -19.92
N VAL A 480 4.63 -24.77 -19.12
CA VAL A 480 4.96 -23.81 -18.05
C VAL A 480 6.13 -22.94 -18.49
N SER A 481 6.02 -21.64 -18.28
CA SER A 481 7.12 -20.69 -18.45
C SER A 481 7.49 -20.03 -17.13
N LEU A 482 8.79 -20.05 -16.78
CA LEU A 482 9.32 -19.46 -15.55
C LEU A 482 10.50 -18.54 -15.88
N THR A 483 10.49 -17.32 -15.34
CA THR A 483 11.61 -16.39 -15.50
C THR A 483 12.69 -16.68 -14.46
N ALA A 484 13.92 -16.86 -14.92
CA ALA A 484 15.11 -17.02 -14.10
C ALA A 484 16.20 -16.02 -14.54
N PRO A 485 17.21 -15.71 -13.69
CA PRO A 485 18.30 -14.81 -14.07
C PRO A 485 19.01 -15.22 -15.37
N GLU A 486 19.12 -16.52 -15.62
CA GLU A 486 19.81 -17.09 -16.77
C GLU A 486 18.99 -17.01 -18.07
N GLY A 487 17.66 -16.87 -17.98
CA GLY A 487 16.76 -16.96 -19.13
C GLY A 487 15.34 -17.36 -18.76
N VAL A 488 14.53 -17.65 -19.78
CA VAL A 488 13.15 -18.08 -19.60
C VAL A 488 13.08 -19.60 -19.76
N LEU A 489 12.69 -20.31 -18.71
CA LEU A 489 12.45 -21.74 -18.79
C LEU A 489 11.16 -22.01 -19.56
N HIS A 490 11.20 -22.90 -20.55
CA HIS A 490 10.04 -23.51 -21.17
C HIS A 490 10.00 -24.98 -20.78
N ILE A 491 8.97 -25.39 -20.05
CA ILE A 491 8.82 -26.73 -19.50
C ILE A 491 7.62 -27.38 -20.20
N GLY A 492 7.85 -28.47 -20.92
CA GLY A 492 6.82 -29.29 -21.58
C GLY A 492 5.93 -28.52 -22.55
N GLY A 493 4.62 -28.77 -22.47
CA GLY A 493 3.61 -28.27 -23.41
C GLY A 493 3.14 -29.35 -24.38
N GLY A 494 2.40 -28.96 -25.41
CA GLY A 494 1.93 -29.88 -26.43
C GLY A 494 1.44 -29.19 -27.70
N ASP A 495 1.32 -30.00 -28.75
CA ASP A 495 0.71 -29.65 -30.01
C ASP A 495 -0.51 -30.55 -30.30
N ALA A 496 -1.00 -30.53 -31.55
CA ALA A 496 -2.15 -31.36 -31.94
C ALA A 496 -1.86 -32.88 -31.91
N ALA A 497 -0.59 -33.28 -32.00
CA ALA A 497 -0.17 -34.67 -32.18
C ALA A 497 0.41 -35.29 -30.90
N ARG A 498 1.16 -34.51 -30.11
CA ARG A 498 1.83 -35.01 -28.90
C ARG A 498 2.00 -33.92 -27.83
N ASN A 499 2.22 -34.37 -26.60
CA ASN A 499 2.78 -33.53 -25.55
C ASN A 499 4.30 -33.69 -25.51
N PHE A 500 4.99 -32.69 -25.00
CA PHE A 500 6.45 -32.59 -24.96
C PHE A 500 6.96 -32.88 -23.54
N SER A 501 8.08 -33.59 -23.48
CA SER A 501 8.88 -33.75 -22.24
C SER A 501 10.04 -32.75 -22.20
N GLU A 502 10.31 -32.10 -23.33
CA GLU A 502 11.42 -31.21 -23.54
C GLU A 502 11.36 -30.00 -22.60
N VAL A 503 12.51 -29.69 -21.98
CA VAL A 503 12.70 -28.51 -21.15
C VAL A 503 13.84 -27.71 -21.75
N THR A 504 13.61 -26.43 -22.00
CA THR A 504 14.62 -25.55 -22.61
C THR A 504 14.73 -24.24 -21.84
N LEU A 505 15.94 -23.67 -21.84
CA LEU A 505 16.18 -22.30 -21.41
C LEU A 505 16.29 -21.42 -22.66
N LEU A 506 15.32 -20.52 -22.83
CA LEU A 506 15.32 -19.50 -23.86
C LEU A 506 16.14 -18.29 -23.39
N THR A 507 17.13 -17.93 -24.20
CA THR A 507 17.97 -16.71 -24.04
C THR A 507 18.04 -15.95 -25.36
N LEU A 508 18.69 -14.77 -25.34
CA LEU A 508 19.12 -14.08 -26.55
C LEU A 508 20.64 -14.20 -26.70
N ASP A 509 21.11 -14.52 -27.91
CA ASP A 509 22.54 -14.49 -28.25
C ASP A 509 23.07 -13.05 -28.38
N ALA A 510 24.34 -12.91 -28.78
CA ALA A 510 24.99 -11.60 -28.89
C ALA A 510 24.37 -10.73 -30.01
N GLU A 511 23.80 -11.38 -31.03
CA GLU A 511 23.11 -10.78 -32.16
C GLU A 511 21.64 -10.45 -31.85
N GLY A 512 21.13 -10.89 -30.70
CA GLY A 512 19.76 -10.66 -30.25
C GLY A 512 18.74 -11.67 -30.81
N SER A 513 19.20 -12.81 -31.31
CA SER A 513 18.36 -13.93 -31.78
C SER A 513 18.08 -14.92 -30.65
N ALA A 514 16.96 -15.62 -30.73
CA ALA A 514 16.56 -16.63 -29.77
C ALA A 514 17.50 -17.83 -29.79
N ALA A 515 18.07 -18.16 -28.63
CA ALA A 515 18.89 -19.35 -28.42
C ALA A 515 18.25 -20.25 -27.37
N PHE A 516 18.31 -21.56 -27.59
CA PHE A 516 17.70 -22.57 -26.72
C PHE A 516 18.76 -23.52 -26.19
N ARG A 517 18.91 -23.57 -24.86
CA ARG A 517 19.72 -24.58 -24.20
C ARG A 517 18.82 -25.68 -23.65
N ALA A 518 19.06 -26.92 -24.05
CA ALA A 518 18.35 -28.06 -23.47
C ALA A 518 18.69 -28.20 -21.98
N LEU A 519 17.66 -28.45 -21.17
CA LEU A 519 17.74 -28.81 -19.76
C LEU A 519 17.26 -30.26 -19.59
N PRO A 520 17.43 -30.89 -18.42
CA PRO A 520 16.90 -32.23 -18.17
C PRO A 520 15.41 -32.32 -18.55
N PRO A 521 15.02 -33.29 -19.40
CA PRO A 521 13.63 -33.43 -19.82
C PRO A 521 12.75 -33.90 -18.65
N LEU A 522 11.47 -33.58 -18.71
CA LEU A 522 10.47 -34.14 -17.81
C LEU A 522 10.48 -35.67 -17.88
N PRO A 523 10.24 -36.36 -16.74
CA PRO A 523 10.16 -37.82 -16.72
C PRO A 523 9.04 -38.38 -17.61
N VAL A 524 7.97 -37.61 -17.79
CA VAL A 524 6.87 -37.90 -18.72
C VAL A 524 6.49 -36.64 -19.51
N PRO A 525 6.02 -36.76 -20.76
CA PRO A 525 5.52 -35.60 -21.50
C PRO A 525 4.30 -35.01 -20.78
N LEU A 526 4.22 -33.68 -20.64
CA LEU A 526 3.10 -33.02 -19.97
C LEU A 526 2.71 -31.73 -20.66
N ALA A 527 1.40 -31.49 -20.76
CA ALA A 527 0.81 -30.21 -21.11
C ALA A 527 -0.27 -29.83 -20.08
N GLN A 528 -0.60 -28.54 -20.02
CA GLN A 528 -1.61 -27.95 -19.16
C GLN A 528 -1.33 -28.10 -17.65
N MET A 529 -0.07 -28.30 -17.28
CA MET A 529 0.37 -28.24 -15.88
C MET A 529 0.43 -26.80 -15.38
N CYS A 530 0.60 -26.65 -14.07
CA CYS A 530 0.96 -25.39 -13.43
C CYS A 530 2.37 -25.50 -12.85
N GLY A 531 3.03 -24.37 -12.61
CA GLY A 531 4.33 -24.37 -11.97
C GLY A 531 4.79 -22.99 -11.53
N ALA A 532 5.75 -22.95 -10.62
CA ALA A 532 6.37 -21.72 -10.11
C ALA A 532 7.83 -21.99 -9.71
N LEU A 533 8.63 -20.93 -9.65
CA LEU A 533 10.03 -21.00 -9.22
C LEU A 533 10.12 -20.62 -7.73
N VAL A 534 10.48 -21.56 -6.87
CA VAL A 534 10.74 -21.31 -5.44
C VAL A 534 12.25 -21.19 -5.24
N GLY A 535 12.73 -19.95 -5.09
CA GLY A 535 14.17 -19.67 -5.08
C GLY A 535 14.83 -20.11 -6.39
N ARG A 536 15.53 -21.24 -6.34
CA ARG A 536 16.25 -21.87 -7.48
C ARG A 536 15.65 -23.20 -7.94
N VAL A 537 14.53 -23.60 -7.36
CA VAL A 537 13.87 -24.89 -7.64
C VAL A 537 12.58 -24.63 -8.40
N ALA A 538 12.51 -25.13 -9.64
CA ALA A 538 11.29 -25.09 -10.44
C ALA A 538 10.38 -26.24 -10.01
N HIS A 539 9.16 -25.92 -9.58
CA HIS A 539 8.14 -26.92 -9.25
C HIS A 539 7.04 -26.92 -10.31
N ILE A 540 6.57 -28.11 -10.68
CA ILE A 540 5.40 -28.30 -11.54
C ILE A 540 4.43 -29.33 -10.96
N VAL A 541 3.13 -29.11 -11.17
CA VAL A 541 2.08 -30.05 -10.76
C VAL A 541 1.03 -30.21 -11.83
N GLY A 542 0.62 -31.46 -12.02
CA GLY A 542 -0.54 -31.85 -12.82
C GLY A 542 -0.31 -31.90 -14.32
N GLY A 543 -1.35 -31.60 -15.10
CA GLY A 543 -1.33 -31.70 -16.55
C GLY A 543 -1.81 -33.06 -17.08
N VAL A 544 -1.62 -33.26 -18.39
CA VAL A 544 -2.00 -34.47 -19.14
C VAL A 544 -0.83 -34.99 -19.95
N GLU A 545 -0.71 -36.32 -20.07
CA GLU A 545 0.42 -36.96 -20.78
C GLU A 545 0.25 -37.01 -22.31
N THR A 546 -0.99 -37.03 -22.80
CA THR A 546 -1.29 -37.02 -24.24
C THR A 546 -2.40 -36.03 -24.57
N PRO A 547 -2.49 -35.53 -25.82
CA PRO A 547 -3.58 -34.64 -26.24
C PRO A 547 -4.98 -35.26 -26.11
N THR A 548 -5.08 -36.60 -26.07
CA THR A 548 -6.32 -37.36 -25.96
C THR A 548 -6.59 -37.91 -24.56
N ALA A 549 -5.74 -37.58 -23.57
CA ALA A 549 -5.92 -38.06 -22.20
C ALA A 549 -7.24 -37.58 -21.60
N ASN A 550 -7.94 -38.49 -20.93
CA ASN A 550 -9.22 -38.24 -20.25
C ASN A 550 -9.09 -38.22 -18.71
N THR A 551 -7.86 -38.28 -18.20
CA THR A 551 -7.50 -38.14 -16.79
C THR A 551 -6.34 -37.16 -16.67
N ALA A 552 -6.31 -36.42 -15.56
CA ALA A 552 -5.24 -35.46 -15.26
C ALA A 552 -4.32 -36.02 -14.17
N SER A 553 -3.04 -35.69 -14.24
CA SER A 553 -2.04 -36.06 -13.24
C SER A 553 -2.20 -35.23 -11.95
N ASN A 554 -1.83 -35.79 -10.81
CA ASN A 554 -1.60 -35.09 -9.55
C ASN A 554 -0.11 -35.12 -9.13
N GLN A 555 0.77 -35.61 -10.00
CA GLN A 555 2.20 -35.72 -9.72
C GLN A 555 2.82 -34.34 -9.53
N HIS A 556 3.81 -34.28 -8.65
CA HIS A 556 4.61 -33.10 -8.35
C HIS A 556 6.07 -33.39 -8.69
N TRP A 557 6.64 -32.57 -9.56
CA TRP A 557 8.04 -32.69 -9.96
C TRP A 557 8.79 -31.40 -9.61
N SER A 558 10.06 -31.54 -9.22
CA SER A 558 10.95 -30.42 -8.97
C SER A 558 12.27 -30.53 -9.74
N LEU A 559 12.82 -29.41 -10.19
CA LEU A 559 14.13 -29.30 -10.83
C LEU A 559 14.93 -28.20 -10.16
N ASP A 560 16.07 -28.56 -9.58
CA ASP A 560 17.04 -27.61 -9.02
C ASP A 560 17.91 -27.05 -10.14
N LEU A 561 17.80 -25.74 -10.39
CA LEU A 561 18.54 -25.07 -11.47
C LEU A 561 20.04 -24.96 -11.19
N ASP A 562 20.46 -25.13 -9.94
CA ASP A 562 21.87 -25.10 -9.54
C ASP A 562 22.49 -26.52 -9.50
N ALA A 563 21.67 -27.57 -9.65
CA ALA A 563 22.09 -28.98 -9.66
C ALA A 563 21.42 -29.79 -10.79
N LEU A 564 21.50 -29.27 -12.02
CA LEU A 564 20.86 -29.86 -13.21
C LEU A 564 21.30 -31.31 -13.51
N ASP A 565 22.48 -31.72 -13.06
CA ASP A 565 22.99 -33.09 -13.20
C ASP A 565 22.13 -34.12 -12.44
N ARG A 566 21.39 -33.69 -11.42
CA ARG A 566 20.46 -34.53 -10.66
C ARG A 566 19.14 -34.78 -11.38
N GLY A 567 18.83 -34.00 -12.42
CA GLY A 567 17.57 -34.08 -13.14
C GLY A 567 16.34 -33.73 -12.30
N TRP A 568 15.17 -34.13 -12.80
CA TRP A 568 13.90 -33.92 -12.09
C TRP A 568 13.75 -34.90 -10.92
N ARG A 569 13.32 -34.38 -9.77
CA ARG A 569 12.97 -35.16 -8.58
C ARG A 569 11.46 -35.31 -8.47
N GLU A 570 11.00 -36.52 -8.19
CA GLU A 570 9.62 -36.79 -7.79
C GLU A 570 9.42 -36.30 -6.35
N GLU A 571 8.50 -35.37 -6.17
CA GLU A 571 8.05 -34.90 -4.86
C GLU A 571 6.79 -35.67 -4.44
N PRO A 572 6.38 -35.60 -3.16
CA PRO A 572 5.08 -36.10 -2.74
C PRO A 572 3.98 -35.56 -3.67
N ALA A 573 3.21 -36.47 -4.26
CA ALA A 573 2.10 -36.09 -5.13
C ALA A 573 1.09 -35.21 -4.38
N LEU A 574 0.43 -34.31 -5.11
CA LEU A 574 -0.61 -33.46 -4.53
C LEU A 574 -1.71 -34.36 -3.95
N PRO A 575 -2.05 -34.24 -2.65
CA PRO A 575 -3.03 -35.09 -1.97
C PRO A 575 -4.49 -34.69 -2.31
N ALA A 576 -4.76 -34.51 -3.60
CA ALA A 576 -6.04 -34.15 -4.17
C ALA A 576 -6.18 -34.75 -5.57
N ALA A 577 -7.34 -34.53 -6.20
CA ALA A 577 -7.56 -34.95 -7.58
C ALA A 577 -6.51 -34.33 -8.52
N GLY A 578 -6.12 -35.10 -9.54
CA GLY A 578 -5.28 -34.60 -10.62
C GLY A 578 -5.98 -33.48 -11.38
N ARG A 579 -5.20 -32.53 -11.89
CA ARG A 579 -5.73 -31.26 -12.41
C ARG A 579 -4.97 -30.74 -13.61
N VAL A 580 -5.71 -30.10 -14.52
CA VAL A 580 -5.17 -29.26 -15.60
C VAL A 580 -5.46 -27.79 -15.34
N LEU A 581 -4.65 -26.91 -15.92
CA LEU A 581 -4.87 -25.47 -15.95
C LEU A 581 -5.07 -24.88 -14.54
N ALA A 582 -4.32 -25.38 -13.58
CA ALA A 582 -4.31 -24.87 -12.21
C ALA A 582 -3.44 -23.62 -12.10
N VAL A 583 -3.58 -22.93 -10.97
CA VAL A 583 -2.78 -21.75 -10.62
C VAL A 583 -1.68 -22.19 -9.67
N ALA A 584 -0.45 -21.79 -9.96
CA ALA A 584 0.70 -22.01 -9.09
C ALA A 584 1.26 -20.67 -8.60
N ALA A 585 1.89 -20.64 -7.44
CA ALA A 585 2.61 -19.45 -6.94
C ALA A 585 3.83 -19.85 -6.11
N ALA A 586 4.75 -18.92 -5.92
CA ALA A 586 5.86 -19.03 -4.98
C ALA A 586 5.82 -17.84 -4.01
N VAL A 587 5.65 -18.09 -2.71
CA VAL A 587 5.60 -17.07 -1.67
C VAL A 587 6.42 -17.54 -0.48
N ASP A 588 7.32 -16.70 0.03
CA ASP A 588 8.12 -16.94 1.25
C ASP A 588 8.77 -18.33 1.31
N GLY A 589 9.35 -18.78 0.19
CA GLY A 589 10.03 -20.07 0.10
C GLY A 589 9.11 -21.29 0.02
N ALA A 590 7.80 -21.11 -0.13
CA ALA A 590 6.83 -22.19 -0.31
C ALA A 590 6.19 -22.19 -1.71
N PHE A 591 5.83 -23.38 -2.19
CA PHE A 591 5.14 -23.59 -3.45
C PHE A 591 3.64 -23.73 -3.21
N PHE A 592 2.80 -23.04 -3.98
CA PHE A 592 1.35 -23.08 -3.84
C PHE A 592 0.71 -23.63 -5.11
N VAL A 593 -0.34 -24.45 -4.96
CA VAL A 593 -1.17 -24.95 -6.06
C VAL A 593 -2.63 -24.78 -5.69
N MET A 594 -3.42 -24.22 -6.60
CA MET A 594 -4.82 -23.92 -6.33
C MET A 594 -5.68 -23.93 -7.58
N ALA A 595 -6.99 -24.11 -7.41
CA ALA A 595 -7.96 -24.20 -8.50
C ALA A 595 -7.59 -25.28 -9.55
N GLY A 596 -7.96 -25.05 -10.80
CA GLY A 596 -7.80 -25.98 -11.91
C GLY A 596 -9.03 -26.88 -12.14
N CYS A 597 -8.90 -27.80 -13.09
CA CYS A 597 -9.99 -28.67 -13.51
C CYS A 597 -9.52 -30.13 -13.44
N SER A 598 -10.24 -30.99 -12.73
CA SER A 598 -10.00 -32.44 -12.80
C SER A 598 -10.71 -33.05 -13.99
N LEU A 599 -10.09 -34.07 -14.57
CA LEU A 599 -10.60 -34.80 -15.72
C LEU A 599 -10.92 -36.24 -15.33
N ALA A 600 -12.09 -36.72 -15.75
CA ALA A 600 -12.50 -38.11 -15.63
C ALA A 600 -13.19 -38.59 -16.92
N PRO A 601 -13.11 -39.88 -17.27
CA PRO A 601 -13.91 -40.42 -18.37
C PRO A 601 -15.40 -40.26 -18.08
N ASP A 602 -16.18 -39.74 -19.04
CA ASP A 602 -17.63 -39.70 -18.95
C ASP A 602 -18.27 -41.02 -19.41
N ALA A 603 -19.57 -41.19 -19.14
CA ALA A 603 -20.32 -42.41 -19.48
C ALA A 603 -20.43 -42.70 -20.99
N LYS A 604 -20.07 -41.74 -21.86
CA LYS A 604 -20.11 -41.83 -23.32
C LYS A 604 -18.69 -41.90 -23.93
N GLY A 605 -17.65 -42.05 -23.12
CA GLY A 605 -16.26 -42.12 -23.56
C GLY A 605 -15.61 -40.75 -23.84
N GLY A 606 -16.30 -39.65 -23.52
CA GLY A 606 -15.75 -38.30 -23.51
C GLY A 606 -15.06 -37.96 -22.18
N VAL A 607 -14.84 -36.67 -21.93
CA VAL A 607 -14.15 -36.18 -20.72
C VAL A 607 -15.10 -35.33 -19.88
N ALA A 608 -15.45 -35.84 -18.69
CA ALA A 608 -16.11 -35.08 -17.66
C ALA A 608 -15.11 -34.16 -16.95
N ARG A 609 -15.50 -32.91 -16.76
CA ARG A 609 -14.70 -31.86 -16.12
C ARG A 609 -15.29 -31.50 -14.76
N SER A 610 -14.45 -31.41 -13.72
CA SER A 610 -14.88 -30.88 -12.42
C SER A 610 -13.99 -29.71 -12.02
N TYR A 611 -14.62 -28.57 -11.74
CA TYR A 611 -13.96 -27.32 -11.41
C TYR A 611 -13.56 -27.35 -9.94
N LEU A 612 -12.27 -27.21 -9.67
CA LEU A 612 -11.70 -27.32 -8.34
C LEU A 612 -11.57 -25.94 -7.69
N ARG A 613 -11.75 -25.89 -6.38
CA ARG A 613 -11.59 -24.69 -5.54
C ARG A 613 -10.60 -24.88 -4.41
N ASP A 614 -10.03 -26.07 -4.28
CA ASP A 614 -9.07 -26.35 -3.23
C ASP A 614 -7.73 -25.64 -3.50
N ALA A 615 -7.05 -25.30 -2.41
CA ALA A 615 -5.73 -24.68 -2.41
C ALA A 615 -4.79 -25.44 -1.47
N TRP A 616 -3.53 -25.53 -1.85
CA TRP A 616 -2.51 -26.33 -1.16
C TRP A 616 -1.17 -25.61 -1.15
N LYS A 617 -0.44 -25.73 -0.04
CA LYS A 617 0.94 -25.27 0.15
C LYS A 617 1.87 -26.46 0.26
N PHE A 618 2.97 -26.47 -0.47
CA PHE A 618 4.10 -27.37 -0.30
C PHE A 618 5.28 -26.61 0.30
N ALA A 619 5.74 -27.07 1.46
CA ALA A 619 6.93 -26.58 2.15
C ALA A 619 7.55 -27.73 2.93
N ASP A 620 8.88 -27.72 3.08
CA ASP A 620 9.62 -28.72 3.87
C ASP A 620 9.29 -30.18 3.51
N GLY A 621 9.03 -30.44 2.22
CA GLY A 621 8.71 -31.78 1.72
C GLY A 621 7.29 -32.26 2.02
N ALA A 622 6.37 -31.39 2.44
CA ALA A 622 5.00 -31.77 2.80
C ALA A 622 3.93 -30.81 2.26
N TRP A 623 2.76 -31.38 1.92
CA TRP A 623 1.57 -30.64 1.50
C TRP A 623 0.68 -30.29 2.70
N THR A 624 0.20 -29.04 2.74
CA THR A 624 -0.78 -28.53 3.70
C THR A 624 -1.98 -27.98 2.93
N ARG A 625 -3.20 -28.36 3.32
CA ARG A 625 -4.43 -27.81 2.74
C ARG A 625 -4.69 -26.40 3.29
N LEU A 626 -5.13 -25.50 2.42
CA LEU A 626 -5.46 -24.10 2.74
C LEU A 626 -6.96 -23.86 2.57
N ALA A 627 -7.41 -22.65 2.88
CA ALA A 627 -8.77 -22.19 2.61
C ALA A 627 -9.12 -22.32 1.11
N ASP A 628 -10.29 -22.89 0.84
CA ASP A 628 -10.79 -23.02 -0.54
C ASP A 628 -11.09 -21.65 -1.15
N LEU A 629 -10.86 -21.51 -2.46
CA LEU A 629 -11.19 -20.30 -3.21
C LEU A 629 -12.70 -20.01 -3.13
N PRO A 630 -13.10 -18.72 -3.07
CA PRO A 630 -14.50 -18.31 -3.17
C PRO A 630 -15.20 -18.83 -4.43
N ARG A 631 -14.46 -18.95 -5.55
CA ARG A 631 -14.92 -19.49 -6.83
C ARG A 631 -13.84 -20.31 -7.52
N ALA A 632 -14.22 -21.14 -8.50
CA ALA A 632 -13.24 -21.77 -9.37
C ALA A 632 -12.53 -20.72 -10.25
N ALA A 633 -11.34 -21.06 -10.71
CA ALA A 633 -10.49 -20.17 -11.51
C ALA A 633 -9.61 -20.98 -12.48
N VAL A 634 -10.24 -21.80 -13.32
CA VAL A 634 -9.52 -22.65 -14.28
C VAL A 634 -8.79 -21.76 -15.30
N ALA A 635 -7.52 -22.06 -15.56
CA ALA A 635 -6.68 -21.32 -16.51
C ALA A 635 -6.48 -19.83 -16.17
N ALA A 636 -6.67 -19.43 -14.91
CA ALA A 636 -6.22 -18.12 -14.44
C ALA A 636 -4.70 -17.95 -14.57
N ALA A 637 -4.23 -16.72 -14.36
CA ALA A 637 -2.81 -16.35 -14.48
C ALA A 637 -1.90 -17.29 -13.64
N SER A 638 -0.91 -17.91 -14.28
CA SER A 638 -0.03 -18.90 -13.67
C SER A 638 1.41 -18.78 -14.24
N PRO A 639 2.45 -18.53 -13.41
CA PRO A 639 2.38 -18.32 -11.96
C PRO A 639 1.52 -17.10 -11.57
N ALA A 640 0.82 -17.18 -10.43
CA ALA A 640 0.04 -16.08 -9.90
C ALA A 640 0.96 -14.93 -9.44
N PRO A 641 0.55 -13.66 -9.66
CA PRO A 641 1.25 -12.50 -9.09
C PRO A 641 1.30 -12.57 -7.56
N VAL A 642 2.38 -12.04 -6.99
CA VAL A 642 2.62 -12.00 -5.54
C VAL A 642 3.07 -10.60 -5.15
N ALA A 643 2.51 -10.04 -4.07
CA ALA A 643 2.96 -8.79 -3.44
C ALA A 643 2.66 -8.82 -1.94
N GLU A 644 3.59 -8.30 -1.13
CA GLU A 644 3.47 -8.17 0.33
C GLU A 644 2.95 -9.44 1.02
N GLY A 645 3.53 -10.60 0.68
CA GLY A 645 3.15 -11.90 1.25
C GLY A 645 1.75 -12.41 0.82
N SER A 646 1.08 -11.73 -0.11
CA SER A 646 -0.22 -12.13 -0.66
C SER A 646 -0.07 -12.61 -2.11
N LEU A 647 -0.88 -13.58 -2.52
CA LEU A 647 -0.98 -14.02 -3.92
C LEU A 647 -2.32 -13.58 -4.54
N PHE A 648 -2.32 -13.38 -5.86
CA PHE A 648 -3.47 -12.85 -6.58
C PHE A 648 -3.93 -13.84 -7.66
N VAL A 649 -5.16 -14.33 -7.56
CA VAL A 649 -5.79 -15.12 -8.63
C VAL A 649 -6.51 -14.16 -9.56
N VAL A 650 -5.91 -13.94 -10.72
CA VAL A 650 -6.42 -13.00 -11.73
C VAL A 650 -7.12 -13.78 -12.83
N SER A 651 -8.39 -13.42 -13.11
CA SER A 651 -9.24 -14.07 -14.10
C SER A 651 -9.60 -15.53 -13.73
N GLY A 652 -9.83 -16.36 -14.74
CA GLY A 652 -10.15 -17.79 -14.65
C GLY A 652 -11.57 -18.11 -15.10
N ASP A 653 -11.76 -19.30 -15.65
CA ASP A 653 -13.09 -19.85 -15.88
C ASP A 653 -13.64 -20.42 -14.56
N ASP A 654 -14.74 -19.83 -14.10
CA ASP A 654 -15.42 -20.19 -12.85
C ASP A 654 -16.53 -21.25 -13.04
N GLY A 655 -16.77 -21.68 -14.28
CA GLY A 655 -17.76 -22.70 -14.62
C GLY A 655 -19.21 -22.20 -14.58
N SER A 656 -19.46 -20.91 -14.25
CA SER A 656 -20.81 -20.35 -14.15
C SER A 656 -21.53 -20.25 -15.51
N ARG A 657 -20.81 -20.43 -16.62
CA ARG A 657 -21.28 -20.24 -18.00
C ARG A 657 -21.31 -21.51 -18.85
N LEU A 658 -21.26 -22.70 -18.24
CA LEU A 658 -21.21 -24.00 -18.95
C LEU A 658 -22.51 -24.42 -19.66
N GLY A 659 -23.62 -23.70 -19.47
CA GLY A 659 -24.95 -24.06 -19.98
C GLY A 659 -25.56 -23.10 -21.01
N LEU A 660 -24.74 -22.30 -21.69
CA LEU A 660 -25.23 -21.36 -22.71
C LEU A 660 -25.81 -22.08 -23.94
N ALA A 661 -26.82 -21.47 -24.58
CA ALA A 661 -27.46 -22.02 -25.77
C ALA A 661 -26.51 -22.06 -26.98
N SER A 662 -25.63 -21.07 -27.11
CA SER A 662 -24.51 -21.04 -28.05
C SER A 662 -23.23 -20.61 -27.36
N PRO A 663 -22.05 -21.20 -27.70
CA PRO A 663 -20.76 -20.67 -27.27
C PRO A 663 -20.48 -19.24 -27.73
N ASP A 664 -21.11 -18.79 -28.83
CA ASP A 664 -21.00 -17.41 -29.33
C ASP A 664 -21.56 -16.37 -28.34
N ASP A 665 -22.49 -16.78 -27.47
CA ASP A 665 -23.13 -15.91 -26.46
C ASP A 665 -22.28 -15.73 -25.19
N HIS A 666 -21.08 -16.32 -25.14
CA HIS A 666 -20.23 -16.25 -23.96
C HIS A 666 -19.73 -14.81 -23.72
N PRO A 667 -20.08 -14.15 -22.59
CA PRO A 667 -19.80 -12.74 -22.36
C PRO A 667 -18.32 -12.46 -22.03
N GLY A 668 -17.53 -13.50 -21.83
CA GLY A 668 -16.14 -13.47 -21.40
C GLY A 668 -15.96 -14.08 -20.01
N PHE A 669 -14.71 -14.24 -19.59
CA PHE A 669 -14.39 -14.77 -18.26
C PHE A 669 -14.53 -13.70 -17.19
N THR A 670 -14.60 -14.14 -15.93
CA THR A 670 -14.73 -13.22 -14.80
C THR A 670 -13.55 -12.26 -14.72
N LYS A 671 -13.86 -10.98 -14.50
CA LYS A 671 -12.86 -9.92 -14.31
C LYS A 671 -12.39 -9.83 -12.87
N GLU A 672 -13.05 -10.52 -11.94
CA GLU A 672 -12.74 -10.47 -10.53
C GLU A 672 -11.32 -10.94 -10.24
N ILE A 673 -10.61 -10.17 -9.41
CA ILE A 673 -9.31 -10.52 -8.86
C ILE A 673 -9.52 -10.95 -7.40
N LEU A 674 -9.06 -12.15 -7.08
CA LEU A 674 -9.04 -12.65 -5.70
C LEU A 674 -7.64 -12.46 -5.12
N ARG A 675 -7.57 -12.02 -3.87
CA ARG A 675 -6.34 -11.99 -3.07
C ARG A 675 -6.42 -13.08 -2.02
N TYR A 676 -5.31 -13.79 -1.83
CA TYR A 676 -5.12 -14.70 -0.71
C TYR A 676 -3.99 -14.19 0.17
N ASP A 677 -4.33 -13.92 1.42
CA ASP A 677 -3.39 -13.56 2.48
C ASP A 677 -2.80 -14.85 3.06
N THR A 678 -1.50 -15.06 2.85
CA THR A 678 -0.82 -16.30 3.25
C THR A 678 -0.62 -16.39 4.77
N ALA A 679 -0.58 -15.26 5.48
CA ALA A 679 -0.43 -15.22 6.93
C ALA A 679 -1.76 -15.51 7.63
N ALA A 680 -2.87 -15.05 7.07
CA ALA A 680 -4.21 -15.22 7.62
C ALA A 680 -4.97 -16.46 7.12
N ASP A 681 -4.46 -17.17 6.11
CA ASP A 681 -5.16 -18.26 5.40
C ASP A 681 -6.58 -17.85 4.98
N ARG A 682 -6.67 -16.70 4.28
CA ARG A 682 -7.95 -16.08 3.97
C ARG A 682 -7.98 -15.44 2.58
N TRP A 683 -9.10 -15.66 1.89
CA TRP A 683 -9.43 -15.02 0.63
C TRP A 683 -10.19 -13.71 0.82
N SER A 684 -9.88 -12.72 0.00
CA SER A 684 -10.64 -11.48 -0.15
C SER A 684 -10.75 -11.09 -1.62
N ARG A 685 -11.72 -10.22 -1.94
CA ARG A 685 -11.81 -9.60 -3.27
C ARG A 685 -10.82 -8.44 -3.32
N ALA A 686 -9.96 -8.42 -4.33
CA ALA A 686 -8.98 -7.36 -4.56
C ALA A 686 -9.41 -6.37 -5.65
N GLY A 687 -10.45 -6.67 -6.43
CA GLY A 687 -11.00 -5.75 -7.42
C GLY A 687 -11.38 -6.46 -8.71
N GLU A 688 -11.32 -5.74 -9.81
CA GLU A 688 -11.64 -6.26 -11.15
C GLU A 688 -10.67 -5.75 -12.21
N LEU A 689 -10.44 -6.55 -13.24
CA LEU A 689 -9.72 -6.14 -14.44
C LEU A 689 -10.55 -5.12 -15.24
N GLY A 690 -9.95 -3.97 -15.55
CA GLY A 690 -10.55 -2.96 -16.44
C GLY A 690 -10.62 -3.36 -17.92
N VAL A 691 -10.07 -4.53 -18.27
CA VAL A 691 -9.99 -5.08 -19.64
C VAL A 691 -10.71 -6.44 -19.71
N PRO A 692 -11.00 -6.99 -20.91
CA PRO A 692 -11.44 -8.36 -21.02
C PRO A 692 -10.46 -9.32 -20.33
N ALA A 693 -10.97 -10.22 -19.49
CA ALA A 693 -10.17 -11.07 -18.63
C ALA A 693 -9.62 -12.28 -19.42
N PRO A 694 -8.30 -12.39 -19.64
CA PRO A 694 -7.74 -13.52 -20.36
C PRO A 694 -7.65 -14.75 -19.44
N VAL A 695 -7.81 -15.93 -20.02
CA VAL A 695 -7.39 -17.22 -19.45
C VAL A 695 -6.30 -17.81 -20.32
N THR A 696 -5.57 -18.82 -19.82
CA THR A 696 -4.43 -19.45 -20.50
C THR A 696 -3.32 -18.46 -20.88
N LEU A 697 -3.19 -17.38 -20.10
CA LEU A 697 -2.14 -16.37 -20.26
C LEU A 697 -0.82 -16.82 -19.64
N ALA A 698 0.29 -16.34 -20.19
CA ALA A 698 1.60 -16.45 -19.54
C ALA A 698 1.88 -15.23 -18.67
N VAL A 699 2.60 -15.43 -17.57
CA VAL A 699 2.93 -14.39 -16.60
C VAL A 699 4.45 -14.25 -16.51
N ALA A 700 4.95 -13.04 -16.76
CA ALA A 700 6.37 -12.72 -16.71
C ALA A 700 6.66 -11.70 -15.59
N PRO A 701 7.38 -12.06 -14.50
CA PRO A 701 7.76 -11.10 -13.47
C PRO A 701 8.52 -9.90 -14.05
N TRP A 702 8.15 -8.69 -13.64
CA TRP A 702 8.80 -7.46 -14.09
C TRP A 702 8.63 -6.32 -13.09
N ARG A 703 9.76 -5.80 -12.57
CA ARG A 703 9.81 -4.77 -11.51
C ARG A 703 8.94 -5.21 -10.32
N ASP A 704 8.11 -4.32 -9.79
CA ASP A 704 7.22 -4.58 -8.64
C ASP A 704 5.89 -5.25 -9.05
N GLY A 705 5.83 -5.87 -10.23
CA GLY A 705 4.64 -6.55 -10.73
C GLY A 705 4.96 -7.64 -11.73
N CYS A 706 4.07 -7.85 -12.68
CA CYS A 706 4.23 -8.83 -13.74
C CYS A 706 3.58 -8.38 -15.04
N ILE A 707 4.03 -8.93 -16.15
CA ILE A 707 3.44 -8.75 -17.46
C ILE A 707 2.53 -9.95 -17.74
N PHE A 708 1.29 -9.67 -18.10
CA PHE A 708 0.35 -10.62 -18.65
C PHE A 708 0.48 -10.65 -20.17
N PHE A 709 1.09 -11.73 -20.66
CA PHE A 709 1.24 -11.97 -22.07
C PHE A 709 0.00 -12.71 -22.59
N ASN A 710 -0.92 -11.91 -23.14
CA ASN A 710 -2.08 -12.26 -23.95
C ASN A 710 -2.90 -13.48 -23.48
N GLY A 711 -3.87 -13.97 -24.26
CA GLY A 711 -4.67 -15.12 -23.84
C GLY A 711 -6.06 -15.18 -24.46
N GLU A 712 -6.86 -16.13 -23.98
CA GLU A 712 -8.24 -16.36 -24.41
C GLU A 712 -9.22 -15.52 -23.57
N VAL A 713 -10.02 -14.65 -24.17
CA VAL A 713 -10.93 -13.73 -23.44
C VAL A 713 -12.38 -14.23 -23.41
N ARG A 714 -12.71 -15.16 -24.30
CA ARG A 714 -13.92 -16.00 -24.31
C ARG A 714 -13.61 -17.27 -25.11
N PRO A 715 -14.38 -18.36 -24.98
CA PRO A 715 -14.17 -19.57 -25.76
C PRO A 715 -13.88 -19.27 -27.23
N GLY A 716 -12.85 -19.90 -27.81
CA GLY A 716 -12.44 -19.70 -29.20
C GLY A 716 -11.74 -18.37 -29.51
N VAL A 717 -11.95 -17.30 -28.73
CA VAL A 717 -11.46 -15.94 -29.06
C VAL A 717 -10.31 -15.50 -28.16
N ARG A 718 -9.17 -15.18 -28.80
CA ARG A 718 -7.97 -14.68 -28.15
C ARG A 718 -7.89 -13.16 -28.29
N SER A 719 -7.02 -12.55 -27.48
CA SER A 719 -6.65 -11.15 -27.58
C SER A 719 -5.16 -11.05 -27.87
N PRO A 720 -4.70 -10.11 -28.73
CA PRO A 720 -3.28 -9.81 -28.91
C PRO A 720 -2.72 -8.86 -27.83
N GLN A 721 -3.57 -8.41 -26.91
CA GLN A 721 -3.20 -7.41 -25.91
C GLN A 721 -2.23 -7.97 -24.87
N VAL A 722 -1.27 -7.12 -24.49
CA VAL A 722 -0.27 -7.40 -23.46
C VAL A 722 -0.34 -6.28 -22.43
N PHE A 723 -0.37 -6.63 -21.15
CA PHE A 723 -0.56 -5.66 -20.08
C PHE A 723 0.44 -5.85 -18.95
N VAL A 724 0.83 -4.76 -18.32
CA VAL A 724 1.54 -4.76 -17.05
C VAL A 724 0.49 -4.77 -15.96
N PHE A 725 0.62 -5.72 -15.04
CA PHE A 725 -0.19 -5.85 -13.84
C PHE A 725 0.69 -5.57 -12.62
N GLN A 726 0.36 -4.53 -11.87
CA GLN A 726 1.03 -4.20 -10.61
C GLN A 726 0.10 -4.51 -9.44
N PRO A 727 0.27 -5.63 -8.72
CA PRO A 727 -0.49 -5.88 -7.51
C PRO A 727 -0.15 -4.82 -6.45
N ARG A 728 -1.17 -4.18 -5.88
CA ARG A 728 -1.06 -3.23 -4.76
C ARG A 728 -1.96 -3.72 -3.62
N CYS A 729 -1.40 -3.79 -2.41
CA CYS A 729 -2.08 -4.34 -1.24
C CYS A 729 -2.92 -3.33 -0.47
#